data_AF-A0A1M7R4S6-F1
#
_entry.id   AF-A0A1M7R4S6-F1
#
_cell.length_a   1.000
_cell.length_b   1.000
_cell.length_c   1.000
_cell.angle_alpha   90.00
_cell.angle_beta   90.00
_cell.angle_gamma   90.00
#
_symmetry.space_group_name_H-M   'P 1'
#
loop_
_entity.id
_entity.type
_entity.pdbx_description
1 polymer ?
#
loop_
_entity_poly.entity_id
_entity_poly.type
_entity_poly.pdbx_seq_one_letter_code
_entity_poly.pdbx_strand_id
1 'polypeptide(L)'
;MAQAPNYTPSEDFSQDELNNAGGRSTILTEALDDELSAISTAHNALNANVQLNQRDDGEIRDQRVKLHTLDPVVLKLVTSFGGTIRGAWLTATAYAIKDVVTQGGNTYVAAVAHTSGVFATDLAAVRWVLVQVGTATAAAGIPFSPTATIAATNVQAAIDEADTENRALSAAASASAAAVNAALVAYTAQLANPAGALNGAGAIAYGPTVNYAVGTIGYYERLAPRLSAFSGADPTGATDSSAAIVTAVALTRTLHIDKGTWKFNVTLPQRFLLFGDGINTVVQAFNTALAIFTCKSALFWTYQAEFRDMVMSGPNPGVSKVGIGVTFGQTVPANYVAGDEQAGNTRFFGVYGKGFDKFIQRPFGNIGVEVYGCGGQANKYAIYSLNNKFGSVMHAGNLQVFGGEFSANDCAIYIHNDAGGFGGVQLHGTILEQNGINLYCYTTNTRDPVMLGGVWNEGSGVQLGGTFALDQWSGTTLSTTVFTNRSFILDGADSTWEWRGGFFCDVYLKAVRSRVMAYNVRAEDQTSFAGGPCTVDDVDSVIMVDSPETDGGTVRGTRILTTGIVQTKRNAISTSADAPCRWFHVQRRAQILKNARSTTAISQKFTASQTTTGAFAVVGTVSAGGNIYQASNLFSVPFTLTSQFVSFPGTSIATSASSWYVCTFDAFRSSGGSPMFYFGDLGSNQLGAAMTVPEVGRWYTIGMIGQASGVATLSLSAGNVAATCDFLLSAFQVQAFATRHEAQAFLASRTYLEVGVVDTLPSAAALTLPFASPVVKVSGTTSITSISATNRAGDVVTLIFSGALTVTDGSNLVLAGNFVTTADDTITLACDGSNWWEVARSVN
;
A
#
# COMPACT_ATOMS: atom_id res chain seq x y z
N MET A 1 19.88 51.95 46.07
CA MET A 1 21.02 52.73 45.55
C MET A 1 20.49 53.68 44.48
N ALA A 2 21.16 54.80 44.22
CA ALA A 2 20.80 55.66 43.11
C ALA A 2 21.03 54.92 41.79
N GLN A 3 20.15 55.10 40.81
CA GLN A 3 20.38 54.59 39.46
C GLN A 3 21.61 55.28 38.86
N ALA A 4 22.28 54.62 37.91
CA ALA A 4 23.34 55.29 37.17
C ALA A 4 22.76 56.54 36.50
N PRO A 5 23.47 57.68 36.55
CA PRO A 5 22.96 58.90 35.93
C PRO A 5 22.83 58.70 34.42
N ASN A 6 21.74 59.21 33.85
CA ASN A 6 21.59 59.23 32.40
C ASN A 6 22.63 60.19 31.81
N TYR A 7 23.35 59.75 30.78
CA TYR A 7 24.21 60.64 30.00
C TYR A 7 23.35 61.44 29.02
N THR A 8 23.51 62.75 29.04
CA THR A 8 22.94 63.68 28.06
C THR A 8 24.10 64.55 27.57
N PRO A 9 24.39 64.57 26.26
CA PRO A 9 25.44 65.45 25.72
C PRO A 9 25.16 66.90 26.12
N SER A 10 26.17 67.59 26.65
CA SER A 10 26.12 68.99 27.04
C SER A 10 26.63 69.94 25.96
N GLU A 11 27.50 69.45 25.06
CA GLU A 11 28.08 70.21 23.96
C GLU A 11 27.72 69.59 22.59
N ASP A 12 27.50 70.46 21.59
CA ASP A 12 27.36 70.07 20.18
C ASP A 12 28.53 70.61 19.37
N PHE A 13 29.42 69.71 18.95
CA PHE A 13 30.62 70.05 18.19
C PHE A 13 30.37 70.43 16.72
N SER A 14 29.11 70.41 16.25
CA SER A 14 28.76 70.80 14.88
C SER A 14 29.17 72.24 14.54
N GLN A 15 29.14 73.14 15.52
CA GLN A 15 29.54 74.53 15.35
C GLN A 15 31.07 74.72 15.29
N ASP A 16 31.83 73.86 15.98
CA ASP A 16 33.29 73.80 15.92
C ASP A 16 33.79 73.27 14.56
N GLU A 17 33.07 72.31 13.97
CA GLU A 17 33.31 71.85 12.60
C GLU A 17 33.04 72.94 11.56
N LEU A 18 31.97 73.73 11.73
CA LEU A 18 31.62 74.84 10.83
C LEU A 18 32.63 76.00 10.88
N ASN A 19 33.29 76.21 12.01
CA ASN A 19 34.23 77.31 12.24
C ASN A 19 35.69 76.98 11.87
N ASN A 20 35.95 75.84 11.20
CA ASN A 20 37.31 75.37 10.93
C ASN A 20 38.09 76.19 9.90
N ALA A 21 39.20 76.80 10.34
CA ALA A 21 40.21 77.41 9.48
C ALA A 21 41.49 76.55 9.49
N GLY A 22 42.00 76.23 8.30
CA GLY A 22 43.08 75.25 8.11
C GLY A 22 44.34 75.51 8.95
N GLY A 23 44.75 74.49 9.72
CA GLY A 23 46.04 74.43 10.42
C GLY A 23 45.99 74.48 11.96
N ARG A 24 44.81 74.48 12.60
CA ARG A 24 44.64 74.32 14.06
C ARG A 24 43.51 73.33 14.36
N SER A 25 43.60 72.55 15.44
CA SER A 25 42.48 71.71 15.89
C SER A 25 41.30 72.60 16.28
N THR A 26 40.12 72.36 15.73
CA THR A 26 38.90 73.13 16.05
C THR A 26 38.12 72.60 17.23
N ILE A 27 38.40 71.37 17.64
CA ILE A 27 37.70 70.76 18.77
C ILE A 27 38.16 71.47 20.04
N LEU A 28 37.21 72.03 20.78
CA LEU A 28 37.42 72.48 22.16
C LEU A 28 37.74 71.25 23.01
N THR A 29 39.03 70.93 23.16
CA THR A 29 39.48 69.70 23.81
C THR A 29 39.02 69.61 25.27
N GLU A 30 38.86 70.75 25.96
CA GLU A 30 38.29 70.80 27.31
C GLU A 30 36.83 70.32 27.34
N ALA A 31 35.99 70.78 26.41
CA ALA A 31 34.60 70.33 26.31
C ALA A 31 34.50 68.83 25.91
N LEU A 32 35.39 68.36 25.04
CA LEU A 32 35.46 66.93 24.72
C LEU A 32 35.90 66.09 25.93
N ASP A 33 36.89 66.55 26.69
CA ASP A 33 37.35 65.89 27.91
C ASP A 33 36.23 65.85 28.96
N ASP A 34 35.42 66.91 29.06
CA ASP A 34 34.24 66.96 29.94
C ASP A 34 33.15 65.96 29.52
N GLU A 35 32.84 65.85 28.22
CA GLU A 35 31.90 64.84 27.71
C GLU A 35 32.40 63.41 27.98
N LEU A 36 33.67 63.13 27.73
CA LEU A 36 34.27 61.83 28.01
C LEU A 36 34.29 61.52 29.52
N SER A 37 34.50 62.53 30.37
CA SER A 37 34.43 62.42 31.82
C SER A 37 33.00 62.13 32.30
N ALA A 38 31.99 62.76 31.70
CA ALA A 38 30.58 62.51 31.98
C ALA A 38 30.16 61.09 31.56
N ILE A 39 30.57 60.63 30.37
CA ILE A 39 30.36 59.25 29.91
C ILE A 39 31.05 58.25 30.84
N SER A 40 32.31 58.51 31.21
CA SER A 40 33.08 57.66 32.12
C SER A 40 32.38 57.53 33.48
N THR A 41 31.87 58.64 34.02
CA THR A 41 31.11 58.65 35.28
C THR A 41 29.86 57.79 35.21
N ALA A 42 29.07 57.93 34.13
CA ALA A 42 27.87 57.12 33.93
C ALA A 42 28.21 55.63 33.74
N HIS A 43 29.24 55.31 32.95
CA HIS A 43 29.69 53.95 32.68
C HIS A 43 30.23 53.25 33.94
N ASN A 44 31.05 53.94 34.74
CA ASN A 44 31.56 53.41 35.99
C ASN A 44 30.43 53.13 37.00
N ALA A 45 29.41 54.00 37.06
CA ALA A 45 28.23 53.77 37.88
C ALA A 45 27.40 52.56 37.40
N LEU A 46 27.29 52.33 36.09
CA LEU A 46 26.66 51.12 35.53
C LEU A 46 27.43 49.85 35.90
N ASN A 47 28.75 49.85 35.74
CA ASN A 47 29.59 48.70 36.09
C ASN A 47 29.48 48.36 37.59
N ALA A 48 29.49 49.37 38.46
CA ALA A 48 29.26 49.17 39.89
C ALA A 48 27.87 48.56 40.19
N ASN A 49 26.83 48.99 39.48
CA ASN A 49 25.48 48.43 39.60
C ASN A 49 25.38 46.98 39.09
N VAL A 50 26.08 46.63 38.00
CA VAL A 50 26.11 45.28 37.45
C VAL A 50 26.85 44.33 38.38
N GLN A 51 28.03 44.71 38.88
CA GLN A 51 28.80 43.90 39.84
C GLN A 51 28.01 43.54 41.10
N LEU A 52 27.05 44.37 41.47
CA LEU A 52 26.17 44.08 42.61
C LEU A 52 25.13 43.00 42.30
N ASN A 53 24.67 42.88 41.05
CA ASN A 53 23.67 41.89 40.63
C ASN A 53 24.28 40.61 40.07
N GLN A 54 25.44 40.68 39.42
CA GLN A 54 26.06 39.62 38.65
C GLN A 54 27.50 39.36 39.13
N ARG A 55 27.92 38.10 39.12
CA ARG A 55 29.28 37.62 39.39
C ARG A 55 30.09 37.58 38.10
N ASP A 56 31.42 37.48 38.23
CA ASP A 56 32.33 37.44 37.08
C ASP A 56 32.18 36.15 36.23
N ASP A 57 31.56 35.11 36.77
CA ASP A 57 31.23 33.85 36.08
C ASP A 57 29.90 33.90 35.30
N GLY A 58 29.21 35.04 35.30
CA GLY A 58 27.93 35.21 34.60
C GLY A 58 26.70 34.90 35.45
N GLU A 59 26.89 34.36 36.66
CA GLU A 59 25.78 34.03 37.55
C GLU A 59 25.24 35.25 38.31
N ILE A 60 24.02 35.15 38.82
CA ILE A 60 23.47 36.15 39.74
C ILE A 60 24.24 36.07 41.06
N ARG A 61 24.62 37.25 41.60
CA ARG A 61 25.35 37.34 42.87
C ARG A 61 24.51 36.81 44.02
N ASP A 62 25.18 36.23 45.02
CA ASP A 62 24.49 35.63 46.16
C ASP A 62 23.65 36.68 46.91
N GLN A 63 22.53 36.23 47.51
CA GLN A 63 21.60 37.05 48.29
C GLN A 63 20.86 38.15 47.49
N ARG A 64 20.99 38.18 46.16
CA ARG A 64 20.27 39.12 45.28
C ARG A 64 18.83 38.74 45.03
N VAL A 65 18.55 37.46 45.00
CA VAL A 65 17.19 36.93 44.89
C VAL A 65 16.68 36.65 46.30
N LYS A 66 15.65 37.38 46.71
CA LYS A 66 14.93 37.15 47.97
C LYS A 66 13.72 36.26 47.70
N LEU A 67 13.21 35.60 48.74
CA LEU A 67 12.04 34.72 48.60
C LEU A 67 10.82 35.44 47.99
N HIS A 68 10.62 36.73 48.30
CA HIS A 68 9.52 37.53 47.74
C HIS A 68 9.79 38.09 46.34
N THR A 69 11.01 37.95 45.81
CA THR A 69 11.34 38.30 44.42
C THR A 69 11.26 37.08 43.50
N LEU A 70 11.04 35.88 44.04
CA LEU A 70 10.68 34.71 43.24
C LEU A 70 9.25 34.87 42.72
N ASP A 71 9.03 34.45 41.47
CA ASP A 71 7.72 34.53 40.85
C ASP A 71 6.68 33.75 41.69
N PRO A 72 5.46 34.29 41.89
CA PRO A 72 4.39 33.61 42.63
C PRO A 72 4.11 32.18 42.13
N VAL A 73 4.36 31.86 40.85
CA VAL A 73 4.23 30.52 40.28
C VAL A 73 5.32 29.57 40.79
N VAL A 74 6.55 30.05 40.99
CA VAL A 74 7.65 29.26 41.58
C VAL A 74 7.35 28.93 43.04
N LEU A 75 6.81 29.88 43.80
CA LEU A 75 6.34 29.63 45.17
C LEU A 75 5.16 28.64 45.19
N LYS A 76 4.24 28.76 44.23
CA LYS A 76 3.12 27.83 44.05
C LYS A 76 3.57 26.41 43.70
N LEU A 77 4.63 26.26 42.91
CA LEU A 77 5.21 24.95 42.58
C LEU A 77 5.66 24.22 43.84
N VAL A 78 6.36 24.90 44.76
CA VAL A 78 6.79 24.29 46.03
C VAL A 78 5.59 23.90 46.90
N THR A 79 4.58 24.77 47.01
CA THR A 79 3.33 24.45 47.73
C THR A 79 2.52 23.33 47.07
N SER A 80 2.61 23.15 45.75
CA SER A 80 1.89 22.09 45.01
C SER A 80 2.42 20.68 45.31
N PHE A 81 3.69 20.56 45.73
CA PHE A 81 4.26 19.30 46.23
C PHE A 81 3.99 19.07 47.73
N GLY A 82 3.19 19.94 48.36
CA GLY A 82 2.71 19.82 49.74
C GLY A 82 3.64 20.40 50.80
N GLY A 83 4.61 21.24 50.45
CA GLY A 83 5.53 21.88 51.39
C GLY A 83 5.55 23.41 51.27
N THR A 84 5.77 24.12 52.37
CA THR A 84 5.90 25.60 52.36
C THR A 84 7.33 25.99 52.72
N ILE A 85 7.94 26.93 52.00
CA ILE A 85 9.20 27.55 52.44
C ILE A 85 8.86 28.54 53.56
N ARG A 86 9.20 28.18 54.80
CA ARG A 86 8.86 28.94 56.02
C ARG A 86 9.93 29.96 56.42
N GLY A 87 11.10 29.95 55.77
CA GLY A 87 12.22 30.81 56.13
C GLY A 87 12.92 30.31 57.40
N ALA A 88 13.33 31.19 58.31
CA ALA A 88 13.99 30.77 59.54
C ALA A 88 13.05 29.94 60.44
N TRP A 89 13.59 28.93 61.13
CA TRP A 89 12.83 28.18 62.12
C TRP A 89 12.48 29.06 63.33
N LEU A 90 11.23 28.96 63.77
CA LEU A 90 10.67 29.65 64.94
C LEU A 90 10.09 28.64 65.93
N THR A 91 10.12 28.98 67.22
CA THR A 91 9.50 28.24 68.32
C THR A 91 7.98 28.39 68.30
N ALA A 92 7.25 27.47 68.97
CA ALA A 92 5.79 27.47 69.10
C ALA A 92 5.02 27.58 67.76
N THR A 93 5.63 27.14 66.66
CA THR A 93 5.11 27.29 65.30
C THR A 93 4.67 25.93 64.78
N ALA A 94 3.47 25.86 64.23
CA ALA A 94 2.96 24.65 63.59
C ALA A 94 3.60 24.48 62.20
N TYR A 95 4.36 23.41 62.02
CA TYR A 95 4.94 23.01 60.75
C TYR A 95 4.20 21.80 60.20
N ALA A 96 3.86 21.87 58.92
CA ALA A 96 3.34 20.73 58.16
C ALA A 96 4.50 19.88 57.64
N ILE A 97 4.21 18.62 57.28
CA ILE A 97 5.16 17.77 56.56
C ILE A 97 5.62 18.51 55.30
N LYS A 98 6.92 18.43 54.97
CA LYS A 98 7.58 19.12 53.84
C LYS A 98 7.77 20.63 53.99
N ASP A 99 7.40 21.24 55.12
CA ASP A 99 7.79 22.62 55.36
C ASP A 99 9.31 22.76 55.45
N VAL A 100 9.87 23.74 54.76
CA VAL A 100 11.31 23.97 54.67
C VAL A 100 11.69 25.17 55.54
N VAL A 101 12.63 24.97 56.46
CA VAL A 101 13.14 25.99 57.36
C VAL A 101 14.66 26.13 57.26
N THR A 102 15.19 27.28 57.66
CA THR A 102 16.62 27.48 57.92
C THR A 102 16.90 27.63 59.41
N GLN A 103 17.93 26.98 59.91
CA GLN A 103 18.37 27.11 61.31
C GLN A 103 19.89 26.96 61.39
N GLY A 104 20.56 27.94 62.01
CA GLY A 104 22.02 27.92 62.19
C GLY A 104 22.80 27.85 60.87
N GLY A 105 22.27 28.42 59.78
CA GLY A 105 22.88 28.38 58.44
C GLY A 105 22.58 27.13 57.63
N ASN A 106 21.97 26.10 58.23
CA ASN A 106 21.56 24.87 57.56
C ASN A 106 20.10 24.94 57.11
N THR A 107 19.76 24.15 56.10
CA THR A 107 18.40 24.01 55.57
C THR A 107 17.82 22.66 55.97
N TYR A 108 16.63 22.68 56.57
CA TYR A 108 15.91 21.49 57.05
C TYR A 108 14.52 21.39 56.43
N VAL A 109 14.02 20.17 56.26
CA VAL A 109 12.64 19.88 55.88
C VAL A 109 11.92 19.15 57.02
N ALA A 110 10.69 19.55 57.33
CA ALA A 110 9.87 18.91 58.34
C ALA A 110 9.50 17.49 57.89
N ALA A 111 9.92 16.49 58.66
CA ALA A 111 9.63 15.08 58.41
C ALA A 111 8.20 14.70 58.86
N VAL A 112 7.74 15.34 59.93
CA VAL A 112 6.47 15.07 60.60
C VAL A 112 5.81 16.40 60.94
N ALA A 113 4.48 16.47 60.81
CA ALA A 113 3.74 17.64 61.25
C ALA A 113 3.80 17.77 62.78
N HIS A 114 4.21 18.94 63.28
CA HIS A 114 4.37 19.19 64.70
C HIS A 114 4.29 20.69 65.02
N THR A 115 4.00 21.02 66.28
CA THR A 115 4.24 22.37 66.80
C THR A 115 5.63 22.40 67.43
N SER A 116 6.48 23.31 66.98
CA SER A 116 7.88 23.36 67.40
C SER A 116 8.06 23.76 68.86
N GLY A 117 9.02 23.11 69.53
CA GLY A 117 9.42 23.42 70.90
C GLY A 117 10.82 24.02 70.92
N VAL A 118 11.83 23.16 71.10
CA VAL A 118 13.26 23.51 71.04
C VAL A 118 13.87 22.78 69.86
N PHE A 119 14.58 23.48 68.98
CA PHE A 119 15.06 22.92 67.72
C PHE A 119 15.90 21.66 67.91
N ALA A 120 16.83 21.66 68.87
CA ALA A 120 17.67 20.49 69.17
C ALA A 120 16.86 19.27 69.63
N THR A 121 15.81 19.49 70.42
CA THR A 121 14.88 18.44 70.87
C THR A 121 14.03 17.92 69.72
N ASP A 122 13.54 18.81 68.86
CA ASP A 122 12.76 18.43 67.68
C ASP A 122 13.62 17.69 66.65
N LEU A 123 14.88 18.09 66.47
CA LEU A 123 15.86 17.43 65.61
C LEU A 123 16.22 16.03 66.15
N ALA A 124 16.49 15.90 67.46
CA ALA A 124 16.75 14.61 68.10
C ALA A 124 15.54 13.66 68.03
N ALA A 125 14.32 14.21 68.00
CA ALA A 125 13.09 13.47 67.78
C ALA A 125 12.78 13.20 66.29
N VAL A 126 13.74 13.45 65.38
CA VAL A 126 13.64 13.21 63.93
C VAL A 126 12.48 13.97 63.26
N ARG A 127 12.10 15.14 63.81
CA ARG A 127 11.06 15.99 63.21
C ARG A 127 11.59 16.84 62.05
N TRP A 128 12.90 16.96 61.93
CA TRP A 128 13.61 17.74 60.90
C TRP A 128 14.65 16.87 60.20
N VAL A 129 14.62 16.85 58.86
CA VAL A 129 15.67 16.23 58.02
C VAL A 129 16.55 17.33 57.46
N LEU A 130 17.86 17.20 57.65
CA LEU A 130 18.85 18.10 57.06
C LEU A 130 18.93 17.87 55.54
N VAL A 131 18.70 18.92 54.76
CA VAL A 131 18.73 18.88 53.29
C VAL A 131 20.01 19.48 52.75
N GLN A 132 20.53 20.51 53.44
CA GLN A 132 21.76 21.18 53.06
C GLN A 132 22.46 21.70 54.31
N VAL A 133 23.76 21.41 54.43
CA VAL A 133 24.64 22.10 55.37
C VAL A 133 24.98 23.47 54.77
N GLY A 134 24.79 24.55 55.51
CA GLY A 134 25.35 25.84 55.12
C GLY A 134 26.86 25.71 54.97
N THR A 135 27.48 26.49 54.09
CA THR A 135 28.94 26.46 53.82
C THR A 135 29.73 26.12 55.07
N ALA A 136 30.41 24.97 55.04
CA ALA A 136 31.10 24.40 56.18
C ALA A 136 31.97 25.46 56.86
N THR A 137 31.76 25.66 58.16
CA THR A 137 32.80 26.24 59.02
C THR A 137 34.07 25.44 58.78
N ALA A 138 35.17 26.13 58.45
CA ALA A 138 36.48 25.54 58.25
C ALA A 138 36.79 24.49 59.33
N ALA A 139 37.55 23.44 59.00
CA ALA A 139 37.89 22.33 59.91
C ALA A 139 38.44 22.79 61.29
N ALA A 140 38.95 24.02 61.40
CA ALA A 140 39.35 24.66 62.66
C ALA A 140 38.19 24.97 63.63
N GLY A 141 36.94 24.88 63.20
CA GLY A 141 35.74 25.25 63.95
C GLY A 141 34.95 24.08 64.53
N ILE A 142 35.47 22.85 64.54
CA ILE A 142 34.84 21.74 65.26
C ILE A 142 35.44 21.68 66.68
N PRO A 143 34.79 22.28 67.70
CA PRO A 143 35.26 22.16 69.07
C PRO A 143 35.08 20.70 69.54
N PHE A 144 36.19 20.01 69.79
CA PHE A 144 36.18 18.81 70.63
C PHE A 144 36.26 19.25 72.09
N SER A 145 35.14 19.15 72.81
CA SER A 145 35.11 19.34 74.26
C SER A 145 34.80 17.97 74.87
N PRO A 146 35.77 17.32 75.54
CA PRO A 146 35.54 16.00 76.12
C PRO A 146 34.38 16.07 77.11
N THR A 147 33.55 15.03 77.14
CA THR A 147 32.31 15.02 77.94
C THR A 147 32.58 15.02 79.46
N ALA A 148 33.82 14.75 79.86
CA ALA A 148 34.35 14.89 81.22
C ALA A 148 35.86 15.22 81.21
N THR A 149 36.42 15.53 82.38
CA THR A 149 37.89 15.64 82.54
C THR A 149 38.51 14.28 82.25
N ILE A 150 39.48 14.21 81.33
CA ILE A 150 40.26 13.00 81.04
C ILE A 150 40.90 12.52 82.35
N ALA A 151 40.45 11.37 82.86
CA ALA A 151 40.89 10.84 84.16
C ALA A 151 42.21 10.04 84.04
N ALA A 152 42.66 9.79 82.81
CA ALA A 152 43.88 9.05 82.53
C ALA A 152 45.16 9.70 83.09
N THR A 153 45.98 8.89 83.74
CA THR A 153 47.27 9.32 84.33
C THR A 153 48.49 9.09 83.41
N ASN A 154 48.26 8.56 82.20
CA ASN A 154 49.29 8.41 81.17
C ASN A 154 48.71 8.65 79.77
N VAL A 155 49.60 8.91 78.81
CA VAL A 155 49.25 9.33 77.44
C VAL A 155 48.43 8.27 76.70
N GLN A 156 48.76 6.98 76.85
CA GLN A 156 48.04 5.92 76.15
C GLN A 156 46.58 5.84 76.64
N ALA A 157 46.38 5.85 77.95
CA ALA A 157 45.04 5.83 78.53
C ALA A 157 44.22 7.09 78.19
N ALA A 158 44.87 8.26 78.05
CA ALA A 158 44.21 9.50 77.66
C ALA A 158 43.75 9.45 76.19
N ILE A 159 44.57 8.89 75.30
CA ILE A 159 44.21 8.67 73.91
C ILE A 159 43.07 7.65 73.80
N ASP A 160 43.12 6.56 74.58
CA ASP A 160 42.09 5.53 74.57
C ASP A 160 40.73 6.05 75.10
N GLU A 161 40.75 6.94 76.10
CA GLU A 161 39.55 7.59 76.65
C GLU A 161 38.92 8.55 75.61
N ALA A 162 39.73 9.39 74.97
CA ALA A 162 39.27 10.30 73.92
C ALA A 162 38.81 9.59 72.64
N ASP A 163 39.51 8.53 72.21
CA ASP A 163 39.12 7.74 71.04
C ASP A 163 37.82 6.95 71.30
N THR A 164 37.59 6.52 72.54
CA THR A 164 36.34 5.85 72.91
C THR A 164 35.14 6.81 72.83
N GLU A 165 35.29 8.07 73.27
CA GLU A 165 34.26 9.10 73.09
C GLU A 165 34.02 9.41 71.59
N ASN A 166 35.09 9.52 70.80
CA ASN A 166 34.99 9.79 69.36
C ASN A 166 34.35 8.62 68.58
N ARG A 167 34.62 7.37 68.98
CA ARG A 167 33.96 6.18 68.42
C ARG A 167 32.47 6.14 68.79
N ALA A 168 32.10 6.55 70.01
CA ALA A 168 30.69 6.67 70.39
C ALA A 168 29.96 7.74 69.55
N LEU A 169 30.62 8.87 69.28
CA LEU A 169 30.09 9.92 68.41
C LEU A 169 29.93 9.44 66.95
N SER A 170 30.94 8.72 66.44
CA SER A 170 30.94 8.13 65.09
C SER A 170 29.88 7.03 64.94
N ALA A 171 29.64 6.24 65.99
CA ALA A 171 28.58 5.24 66.03
C ALA A 171 27.19 5.90 66.05
N ALA A 172 27.00 6.99 66.80
CA ALA A 172 25.77 7.77 66.80
C ALA A 172 25.49 8.43 65.43
N ALA A 173 26.52 8.97 64.77
CA ALA A 173 26.42 9.51 63.42
C ALA A 173 26.04 8.41 62.39
N SER A 174 26.64 7.23 62.51
CA SER A 174 26.34 6.07 61.65
C SER A 174 24.90 5.55 61.87
N ALA A 175 24.42 5.52 63.11
CA ALA A 175 23.04 5.16 63.44
C ALA A 175 22.03 6.19 62.88
N SER A 176 22.37 7.47 62.90
CA SER A 176 21.56 8.53 62.29
C SER A 176 21.50 8.40 60.76
N ALA A 177 22.62 8.10 60.11
CA ALA A 177 22.66 7.83 58.67
C ALA A 177 21.85 6.57 58.28
N ALA A 178 21.90 5.52 59.10
CA ALA A 178 21.08 4.32 58.91
C ALA A 178 19.57 4.61 59.07
N ALA A 179 19.19 5.45 60.03
CA ALA A 179 17.81 5.89 60.22
C ALA A 179 17.31 6.75 59.04
N VAL A 180 18.16 7.63 58.49
CA VAL A 180 17.86 8.40 57.26
C VAL A 180 17.69 7.47 56.06
N ASN A 181 18.54 6.46 55.91
CA ASN A 181 18.41 5.47 54.84
C ASN A 181 17.13 4.64 54.99
N ALA A 182 16.76 4.23 56.21
CA ALA A 182 15.50 3.54 56.48
C ALA A 182 14.28 4.43 56.19
N ALA A 183 14.34 5.73 56.51
CA ALA A 183 13.31 6.69 56.18
C ALA A 183 13.20 6.94 54.66
N LEU A 184 14.33 6.96 53.94
CA LEU A 184 14.36 7.08 52.48
C LEU A 184 13.77 5.83 51.80
N VAL A 185 14.05 4.64 52.33
CA VAL A 185 13.46 3.35 51.89
C VAL A 185 11.95 3.32 52.16
N ALA A 186 11.51 3.82 53.32
CA ALA A 186 10.08 3.94 53.64
C ALA A 186 9.36 4.97 52.76
N TYR A 187 10.01 6.09 52.44
CA TYR A 187 9.49 7.13 51.55
C TYR A 187 9.42 6.65 50.09
N THR A 188 10.42 5.91 49.61
CA THR A 188 10.37 5.26 48.28
C THR A 188 9.31 4.16 48.21
N ALA A 189 9.06 3.43 49.30
CA ALA A 189 7.95 2.49 49.41
C ALA A 189 6.56 3.18 49.42
N GLN A 190 6.44 4.38 50.01
CA GLN A 190 5.23 5.22 49.92
C GLN A 190 5.00 5.79 48.52
N LEU A 191 6.05 6.15 47.78
CA LEU A 191 5.97 6.56 46.37
C LEU A 191 5.60 5.39 45.44
N ALA A 192 5.96 4.15 45.82
CA ALA A 192 5.62 2.94 45.09
C ALA A 192 4.21 2.38 45.39
N ASN A 193 3.49 2.93 46.37
CA ASN A 193 2.14 2.48 46.75
C ASN A 193 1.07 3.56 46.46
N PRO A 194 0.48 3.60 45.26
CA PRO A 194 -0.53 4.60 44.91
C PRO A 194 -1.90 4.33 45.58
N ALA A 195 -2.08 3.25 46.33
CA ALA A 195 -3.39 2.83 46.85
C ALA A 195 -3.71 3.31 48.28
N GLY A 196 -2.76 3.86 49.03
CA GLY A 196 -2.92 4.07 50.48
C GLY A 196 -3.45 5.42 50.95
N ALA A 197 -3.45 6.48 50.12
CA ALA A 197 -3.58 7.86 50.62
C ALA A 197 -4.67 8.72 49.94
N LEU A 198 -5.66 8.11 49.27
CA LEU A 198 -6.74 8.84 48.57
C LEU A 198 -8.16 8.47 49.04
N ASN A 199 -8.33 8.19 50.33
CA ASN A 199 -9.65 8.15 50.95
C ASN A 199 -9.87 9.41 51.78
N GLY A 200 -10.33 10.49 51.15
CA GLY A 200 -10.75 11.68 51.89
C GLY A 200 -11.01 12.92 51.04
N ALA A 201 -12.27 13.09 50.65
CA ALA A 201 -12.91 14.33 50.18
C ALA A 201 -12.45 14.91 48.82
N GLY A 202 -13.43 15.14 47.95
CA GLY A 202 -13.22 15.36 46.52
C GLY A 202 -12.62 16.72 46.15
N ALA A 203 -11.84 16.70 45.05
CA ALA A 203 -11.70 17.83 44.13
C ALA A 203 -11.13 17.33 42.78
N ILE A 204 -11.98 17.44 41.76
CA ILE A 204 -11.72 18.00 40.43
C ILE A 204 -10.37 17.65 39.76
N ALA A 205 -10.49 16.88 38.69
CA ALA A 205 -9.48 16.64 37.67
C ALA A 205 -8.88 17.93 37.11
N TYR A 206 -7.56 18.11 37.27
CA TYR A 206 -6.68 18.70 36.26
C TYR A 206 -5.28 18.09 36.49
N GLY A 207 -4.84 17.26 35.53
CA GLY A 207 -3.52 16.62 35.56
C GLY A 207 -2.39 17.60 35.24
N PRO A 208 -1.13 17.30 35.59
CA PRO A 208 -0.01 18.09 35.14
C PRO A 208 0.74 17.37 34.02
N THR A 209 0.56 17.85 32.79
CA THR A 209 1.68 18.07 31.86
C THR A 209 2.41 19.32 32.40
N VAL A 210 3.74 19.41 32.45
CA VAL A 210 4.59 19.85 31.34
C VAL A 210 6.08 19.65 31.70
N ASN A 211 6.81 18.95 30.83
CA ASN A 211 8.11 19.43 30.32
C ASN A 211 8.23 19.03 28.83
N TYR A 212 8.33 20.06 27.99
CA TYR A 212 8.40 20.02 26.53
C TYR A 212 9.85 19.78 26.06
N ALA A 213 10.07 18.78 25.20
CA ALA A 213 10.79 18.88 23.93
C ALA A 213 10.99 17.48 23.32
N VAL A 214 10.89 17.39 21.99
CA VAL A 214 11.14 16.24 21.09
C VAL A 214 9.91 15.35 20.74
N GLY A 215 9.44 15.47 19.49
CA GLY A 215 8.91 14.35 18.70
C GLY A 215 7.39 14.13 18.68
N THR A 216 6.68 14.80 17.77
CA THR A 216 5.21 14.75 17.54
C THR A 216 4.66 13.39 17.06
N ILE A 217 5.37 12.26 17.22
CA ILE A 217 4.86 10.91 16.87
C ILE A 217 4.83 9.95 18.09
N GLY A 218 5.55 10.25 19.19
CA GLY A 218 5.61 9.37 20.38
C GLY A 218 4.70 9.74 21.57
N TYR A 219 3.84 10.75 21.44
CA TYR A 219 3.12 11.32 22.60
C TYR A 219 1.88 10.52 23.03
N TYR A 220 1.26 9.75 22.13
CA TYR A 220 0.13 8.87 22.49
C TYR A 220 0.59 7.59 23.20
N GLU A 221 1.78 7.10 22.88
CA GLU A 221 2.34 5.85 23.44
C GLU A 221 2.77 5.99 24.90
N ARG A 222 3.20 7.18 25.32
CA ARG A 222 3.77 7.41 26.66
C ARG A 222 2.74 7.71 27.75
N LEU A 223 1.49 8.01 27.39
CA LEU A 223 0.40 8.38 28.31
C LEU A 223 -0.71 7.32 28.43
N ALA A 224 -0.70 6.30 27.59
CA ALA A 224 -1.66 5.21 27.70
C ALA A 224 -1.37 4.38 28.96
N PRO A 225 -2.37 4.02 29.77
CA PRO A 225 -2.16 3.04 30.82
C PRO A 225 -1.69 1.72 30.20
N ARG A 226 -0.83 1.03 30.93
CA ARG A 226 -0.24 -0.25 30.56
C ARG A 226 -1.10 -1.39 31.08
N LEU A 227 -1.37 -2.42 30.26
CA LEU A 227 -2.19 -3.55 30.70
C LEU A 227 -1.62 -4.23 31.96
N SER A 228 -0.29 -4.30 32.08
CA SER A 228 0.40 -4.85 33.26
C SER A 228 0.12 -4.09 34.57
N ALA A 229 -0.38 -2.85 34.51
CA ALA A 229 -0.70 -2.06 35.70
C ALA A 229 -2.08 -2.44 36.31
N PHE A 230 -2.87 -3.27 35.65
CA PHE A 230 -4.20 -3.65 36.10
C PHE A 230 -4.16 -4.95 36.91
N SER A 231 -4.97 -5.02 37.97
CA SER A 231 -5.07 -6.22 38.80
C SER A 231 -5.54 -7.43 37.98
N GLY A 232 -4.86 -8.56 38.13
CA GLY A 232 -5.14 -9.79 37.37
C GLY A 232 -4.53 -9.82 35.96
N ALA A 233 -3.71 -8.83 35.60
CA ALA A 233 -2.95 -8.84 34.36
C ALA A 233 -1.74 -9.78 34.48
N ASP A 234 -1.58 -10.69 33.52
CA ASP A 234 -0.46 -11.64 33.47
C ASP A 234 0.26 -11.60 32.11
N PRO A 235 1.42 -10.93 32.02
CA PRO A 235 2.21 -10.82 30.79
C PRO A 235 2.91 -12.12 30.37
N THR A 236 2.81 -13.19 31.16
CA THR A 236 3.38 -14.50 30.81
C THR A 236 2.41 -15.38 30.01
N GLY A 237 1.11 -15.08 30.09
CA GLY A 237 0.06 -15.84 29.43
C GLY A 237 -0.21 -17.19 30.11
N ALA A 238 0.21 -17.35 31.36
CA ALA A 238 -0.07 -18.51 32.17
C ALA A 238 -1.53 -18.50 32.69
N THR A 239 -2.09 -17.32 32.92
CA THR A 239 -3.43 -17.12 33.48
C THR A 239 -4.32 -16.22 32.62
N ASP A 240 -5.62 -16.19 32.97
CA ASP A 240 -6.62 -15.38 32.28
C ASP A 240 -6.53 -13.89 32.67
N SER A 241 -6.17 -13.04 31.72
CA SER A 241 -6.13 -11.58 31.87
C SER A 241 -7.43 -10.89 31.46
N SER A 242 -8.52 -11.61 31.19
CA SER A 242 -9.79 -11.05 30.71
C SER A 242 -10.37 -9.99 31.66
N ALA A 243 -10.35 -10.24 32.97
CA ALA A 243 -10.83 -9.26 33.96
C ALA A 243 -10.00 -7.97 33.96
N ALA A 244 -8.68 -8.08 33.81
CA ALA A 244 -7.77 -6.95 33.77
C ALA A 244 -8.00 -6.07 32.55
N ILE A 245 -8.09 -6.68 31.35
CA ILE A 245 -8.31 -5.91 30.12
C ILE A 245 -9.72 -5.33 30.06
N VAL A 246 -10.75 -6.03 30.53
CA VAL A 246 -12.11 -5.48 30.64
C VAL A 246 -12.12 -4.22 31.53
N THR A 247 -11.41 -4.26 32.65
CA THR A 247 -11.24 -3.10 33.53
C THR A 247 -10.48 -1.97 32.82
N ALA A 248 -9.41 -2.29 32.10
CA ALA A 248 -8.63 -1.31 31.37
C ALA A 248 -9.46 -0.59 30.29
N VAL A 249 -10.17 -1.34 29.45
CA VAL A 249 -11.00 -0.75 28.39
C VAL A 249 -12.20 0.02 28.94
N ALA A 250 -12.65 -0.26 30.17
CA ALA A 250 -13.68 0.57 30.81
C ALA A 250 -13.16 1.95 31.24
N LEU A 251 -11.85 2.09 31.51
CA LEU A 251 -11.25 3.28 32.11
C LEU A 251 -10.58 4.24 31.12
N THR A 252 -10.17 3.75 29.94
CA THR A 252 -9.47 4.55 28.93
C THR A 252 -10.04 4.32 27.53
N ARG A 253 -9.62 5.13 26.55
CA ARG A 253 -9.86 4.90 25.10
C ARG A 253 -8.60 4.44 24.36
N THR A 254 -7.47 4.46 25.05
CA THR A 254 -6.16 4.14 24.51
C THR A 254 -5.43 3.27 25.52
N LEU A 255 -5.00 2.07 25.11
CA LEU A 255 -4.37 1.08 25.99
C LEU A 255 -3.09 0.55 25.35
N HIS A 256 -2.00 0.56 26.12
CA HIS A 256 -0.75 -0.10 25.76
C HIS A 256 -0.76 -1.52 26.29
N ILE A 257 -0.71 -2.51 25.40
CA ILE A 257 -0.48 -3.90 25.78
C ILE A 257 1.04 -4.11 25.79
N ASP A 258 1.63 -4.17 26.98
CA ASP A 258 3.09 -4.26 27.12
C ASP A 258 3.64 -5.55 26.48
N LYS A 259 4.95 -5.59 26.23
CA LYS A 259 5.66 -6.82 25.87
C LYS A 259 5.27 -7.99 26.79
N GLY A 260 5.07 -9.15 26.19
CA GLY A 260 4.62 -10.36 26.88
C GLY A 260 3.70 -11.19 25.99
N THR A 261 3.29 -12.33 26.54
CA THR A 261 2.21 -13.16 26.00
C THR A 261 0.98 -12.94 26.87
N TRP A 262 -0.12 -12.51 26.29
CA TRP A 262 -1.35 -12.19 27.03
C TRP A 262 -2.48 -13.09 26.57
N LYS A 263 -3.20 -13.68 27.51
CA LYS A 263 -4.40 -14.48 27.23
C LYS A 263 -5.63 -13.78 27.78
N PHE A 264 -6.55 -13.41 26.90
CA PHE A 264 -7.82 -12.81 27.31
C PHE A 264 -8.86 -12.91 26.19
N ASN A 265 -10.10 -12.61 26.52
CA ASN A 265 -11.15 -12.27 25.56
C ASN A 265 -11.78 -10.94 26.00
N VAL A 266 -11.94 -9.98 25.09
CA VAL A 266 -12.49 -8.65 25.42
C VAL A 266 -13.47 -8.15 24.38
N THR A 267 -14.54 -7.51 24.85
CA THR A 267 -15.48 -6.77 23.99
C THR A 267 -15.12 -5.28 24.03
N LEU A 268 -14.99 -4.67 22.86
CA LEU A 268 -14.69 -3.25 22.67
C LEU A 268 -16.00 -2.51 22.35
N PRO A 269 -16.58 -1.76 23.30
CA PRO A 269 -17.93 -1.21 23.15
C PRO A 269 -18.02 0.08 22.30
N GLN A 270 -16.90 0.69 21.92
CA GLN A 270 -16.85 1.97 21.19
C GLN A 270 -15.45 2.22 20.62
N ARG A 271 -15.09 3.48 20.31
CA ARG A 271 -13.78 3.86 19.77
C ARG A 271 -12.62 3.50 20.70
N PHE A 272 -11.69 2.65 20.25
CA PHE A 272 -10.46 2.32 20.98
C PHE A 272 -9.20 2.35 20.12
N LEU A 273 -8.09 2.77 20.72
CA LEU A 273 -6.74 2.60 20.18
C LEU A 273 -5.99 1.59 21.06
N LEU A 274 -5.61 0.47 20.47
CA LEU A 274 -4.83 -0.60 21.10
C LEU A 274 -3.49 -0.71 20.38
N PHE A 275 -2.39 -0.62 21.12
CA PHE A 275 -1.06 -0.76 20.55
C PHE A 275 -0.17 -1.62 21.43
N GLY A 276 0.77 -2.34 20.81
CA GLY A 276 1.75 -3.18 21.48
C GLY A 276 3.18 -2.75 21.23
N ASP A 277 4.13 -3.51 21.78
CA ASP A 277 5.57 -3.37 21.57
C ASP A 277 6.08 -4.16 20.34
N GLY A 278 5.31 -4.15 19.25
CA GLY A 278 5.58 -4.87 18.01
C GLY A 278 5.53 -6.39 18.20
N ILE A 279 6.53 -7.10 17.64
CA ILE A 279 6.64 -8.57 17.74
C ILE A 279 6.77 -9.10 19.18
N ASN A 280 7.12 -8.23 20.14
CA ASN A 280 7.29 -8.61 21.54
C ASN A 280 5.96 -8.66 22.31
N THR A 281 4.87 -8.18 21.70
CA THR A 281 3.52 -8.27 22.28
C THR A 281 2.73 -9.34 21.54
N VAL A 282 2.46 -10.46 22.22
CA VAL A 282 1.66 -11.56 21.68
C VAL A 282 0.36 -11.63 22.43
N VAL A 283 -0.78 -11.57 21.74
CA VAL A 283 -2.11 -11.75 22.34
C VAL A 283 -2.76 -13.02 21.80
N GLN A 284 -3.43 -13.76 22.68
CA GLN A 284 -4.14 -14.99 22.37
C GLN A 284 -5.51 -15.01 23.06
N ALA A 285 -6.44 -15.78 22.51
CA ALA A 285 -7.73 -16.00 23.15
C ALA A 285 -7.53 -16.89 24.38
N PHE A 286 -8.10 -16.52 25.52
CA PHE A 286 -8.14 -17.41 26.68
C PHE A 286 -9.12 -18.57 26.43
N ASN A 287 -10.34 -18.23 26.01
CA ASN A 287 -11.33 -19.16 25.47
C ASN A 287 -11.36 -19.06 23.94
N THR A 288 -10.95 -20.13 23.26
CA THR A 288 -10.86 -20.19 21.79
C THR A 288 -12.21 -20.26 21.07
N ALA A 289 -13.32 -20.48 21.80
CA ALA A 289 -14.67 -20.34 21.26
C ALA A 289 -15.10 -18.87 21.10
N LEU A 290 -14.37 -17.94 21.72
CA LEU A 290 -14.57 -16.50 21.63
C LEU A 290 -13.41 -15.85 20.85
N ALA A 291 -13.66 -14.68 20.25
CA ALA A 291 -12.58 -13.90 19.65
C ALA A 291 -11.68 -13.28 20.73
N ILE A 292 -10.42 -12.96 20.39
CA ILE A 292 -9.56 -12.14 21.28
C ILE A 292 -10.23 -10.78 21.48
N PHE A 293 -10.63 -10.15 20.37
CA PHE A 293 -11.33 -8.86 20.37
C PHE A 293 -12.67 -8.97 19.65
N THR A 294 -13.75 -8.57 20.33
CA THR A 294 -15.08 -8.40 19.73
C THR A 294 -15.40 -6.93 19.65
N CYS A 295 -15.41 -6.38 18.44
CA CYS A 295 -15.74 -4.97 18.19
C CYS A 295 -17.26 -4.80 18.14
N LYS A 296 -17.84 -3.94 18.99
CA LYS A 296 -19.29 -3.63 19.02
C LYS A 296 -19.60 -2.22 18.51
N SER A 297 -20.77 -2.05 17.89
CA SER A 297 -21.20 -0.79 17.28
C SER A 297 -21.01 0.42 18.20
N ALA A 298 -20.49 1.51 17.65
CA ALA A 298 -20.33 2.80 18.32
C ALA A 298 -21.51 3.74 17.99
N LEU A 299 -21.67 4.81 18.77
CA LEU A 299 -22.61 5.88 18.40
C LEU A 299 -22.14 6.53 17.08
N PHE A 300 -23.01 6.48 16.05
CA PHE A 300 -22.78 6.99 14.69
C PHE A 300 -21.72 6.22 13.87
N TRP A 301 -21.69 6.45 12.56
CA TRP A 301 -20.70 5.90 11.59
C TRP A 301 -19.29 6.49 11.78
N THR A 302 -18.73 6.39 12.99
CA THR A 302 -17.39 6.86 13.32
C THR A 302 -16.38 5.70 13.35
N TYR A 303 -15.07 5.99 13.30
CA TYR A 303 -14.03 4.98 13.43
C TYR A 303 -14.08 4.29 14.80
N GLN A 304 -14.10 2.95 14.79
CA GLN A 304 -14.47 2.13 15.95
C GLN A 304 -13.28 1.49 16.66
N ALA A 305 -12.27 0.97 15.98
CA ALA A 305 -11.08 0.47 16.65
C ALA A 305 -9.85 0.64 15.79
N GLU A 306 -8.71 0.86 16.42
CA GLU A 306 -7.40 0.80 15.78
C GLU A 306 -6.51 -0.18 16.56
N PHE A 307 -5.99 -1.19 15.85
CA PHE A 307 -5.04 -2.15 16.38
C PHE A 307 -3.67 -1.88 15.78
N ARG A 308 -2.63 -1.78 16.62
CA ARG A 308 -1.28 -1.44 16.17
C ARG A 308 -0.21 -2.33 16.78
N ASP A 309 0.80 -2.65 15.98
CA ASP A 309 2.11 -3.12 16.43
C ASP A 309 2.05 -4.29 17.44
N MET A 310 1.40 -5.38 17.07
CA MET A 310 1.28 -6.58 17.91
C MET A 310 1.14 -7.86 17.09
N VAL A 311 1.48 -8.99 17.70
CA VAL A 311 1.20 -10.32 17.16
C VAL A 311 -0.08 -10.86 17.81
N MET A 312 -1.03 -11.27 16.99
CA MET A 312 -2.16 -12.07 17.43
C MET A 312 -1.90 -13.53 17.06
N SER A 313 -2.05 -14.45 18.00
CA SER A 313 -1.76 -15.87 17.75
C SER A 313 -2.90 -16.77 18.21
N GLY A 314 -3.21 -17.78 17.39
CA GLY A 314 -3.89 -18.98 17.86
C GLY A 314 -3.05 -19.71 18.92
N PRO A 315 -3.63 -20.68 19.63
CA PRO A 315 -2.97 -21.36 20.74
C PRO A 315 -1.72 -22.15 20.32
N ASN A 316 -1.75 -22.79 19.14
CA ASN A 316 -0.66 -23.62 18.60
C ASN A 316 -0.40 -23.28 17.12
N PRO A 317 0.18 -22.10 16.81
CA PRO A 317 0.40 -21.67 15.44
C PRO A 317 1.34 -22.64 14.72
N GLY A 318 0.95 -23.09 13.53
CA GLY A 318 1.69 -24.09 12.74
C GLY A 318 1.30 -25.55 12.98
N VAL A 319 0.48 -25.83 14.00
CA VAL A 319 -0.05 -27.18 14.28
C VAL A 319 -1.56 -27.22 14.10
N SER A 320 -2.28 -26.21 14.59
CA SER A 320 -3.74 -26.12 14.45
C SER A 320 -4.19 -24.70 14.10
N LYS A 321 -5.30 -24.62 13.36
CA LYS A 321 -5.96 -23.38 12.91
C LYS A 321 -7.26 -23.23 13.68
N VAL A 322 -7.22 -22.54 14.82
CA VAL A 322 -8.33 -22.50 15.79
C VAL A 322 -8.53 -21.10 16.33
N GLY A 323 -9.80 -20.74 16.59
CA GLY A 323 -10.17 -19.49 17.22
C GLY A 323 -10.18 -18.31 16.26
N ILE A 324 -10.55 -17.15 16.81
CA ILE A 324 -10.73 -15.91 16.05
C ILE A 324 -9.89 -14.80 16.66
N GLY A 325 -9.14 -14.07 15.83
CA GLY A 325 -8.36 -12.91 16.28
C GLY A 325 -9.29 -11.75 16.64
N VAL A 326 -9.90 -11.16 15.61
CA VAL A 326 -10.85 -10.06 15.75
C VAL A 326 -12.16 -10.40 15.06
N THR A 327 -13.29 -10.13 15.71
CA THR A 327 -14.62 -10.22 15.11
C THR A 327 -15.41 -8.92 15.28
N PHE A 328 -16.33 -8.67 14.36
CA PHE A 328 -17.24 -7.52 14.39
C PHE A 328 -18.67 -7.96 14.73
N GLY A 329 -19.29 -7.29 15.69
CA GLY A 329 -20.62 -7.65 16.20
C GLY A 329 -20.56 -8.90 17.08
N GLN A 330 -20.48 -10.09 16.48
CA GLN A 330 -20.57 -11.37 17.19
C GLN A 330 -19.45 -12.30 16.76
N THR A 331 -18.97 -13.15 17.68
CA THR A 331 -18.08 -14.25 17.32
C THR A 331 -18.82 -15.33 16.54
N VAL A 332 -20.04 -15.67 16.96
CA VAL A 332 -20.91 -16.64 16.29
C VAL A 332 -21.91 -15.88 15.43
N PRO A 333 -21.85 -15.97 14.08
CA PRO A 333 -22.71 -15.17 13.21
C PRO A 333 -24.21 -15.37 13.46
N ALA A 334 -24.64 -16.58 13.82
CA ALA A 334 -26.04 -16.89 14.11
C ALA A 334 -26.60 -16.15 15.34
N ASN A 335 -25.74 -15.60 16.21
CA ASN A 335 -26.15 -14.82 17.38
C ASN A 335 -26.36 -13.33 17.06
N TYR A 336 -26.57 -12.99 15.79
CA TYR A 336 -26.80 -11.63 15.32
C TYR A 336 -27.85 -10.89 16.13
N VAL A 337 -27.56 -9.62 16.43
CA VAL A 337 -28.51 -8.65 16.98
C VAL A 337 -28.51 -7.40 16.10
N ALA A 338 -29.67 -6.76 15.97
CA ALA A 338 -29.80 -5.51 15.22
C ALA A 338 -28.76 -4.48 15.65
N GLY A 339 -28.03 -3.91 14.68
CA GLY A 339 -26.93 -2.99 14.91
C GLY A 339 -25.54 -3.63 14.84
N ASP A 340 -25.41 -4.97 14.89
CA ASP A 340 -24.11 -5.64 14.76
C ASP A 340 -23.47 -5.40 13.38
N GLU A 341 -24.26 -5.09 12.34
CA GLU A 341 -23.75 -4.68 11.02
C GLU A 341 -22.99 -3.34 11.03
N GLN A 342 -23.23 -2.51 12.03
CA GLN A 342 -22.61 -1.18 12.19
C GLN A 342 -21.28 -1.26 12.93
N ALA A 343 -20.84 -2.45 13.34
CA ALA A 343 -19.58 -2.67 14.02
C ALA A 343 -18.35 -2.57 13.09
N GLY A 344 -18.36 -1.70 12.08
CA GLY A 344 -17.31 -1.55 11.07
C GLY A 344 -16.21 -0.53 11.42
N ASN A 345 -15.74 0.21 10.41
CA ASN A 345 -14.83 1.37 10.55
C ASN A 345 -13.59 1.11 11.44
N THR A 346 -12.89 0.01 11.21
CA THR A 346 -11.77 -0.45 12.05
C THR A 346 -10.48 -0.53 11.25
N ARG A 347 -9.36 -0.11 11.86
CA ARG A 347 -8.05 -0.08 11.22
C ARG A 347 -7.04 -0.99 11.90
N PHE A 348 -6.18 -1.58 11.10
CA PHE A 348 -5.05 -2.39 11.55
C PHE A 348 -3.76 -1.81 11.00
N PHE A 349 -2.73 -1.64 11.85
CA PHE A 349 -1.41 -1.13 11.47
C PHE A 349 -0.33 -2.07 12.01
N GLY A 350 0.48 -2.68 11.14
CA GLY A 350 1.60 -3.53 11.58
C GLY A 350 1.20 -4.73 12.48
N VAL A 351 -0.05 -5.19 12.39
CA VAL A 351 -0.54 -6.34 13.16
C VAL A 351 -0.22 -7.63 12.41
N TYR A 352 0.26 -8.65 13.12
CA TYR A 352 0.57 -9.96 12.54
C TYR A 352 -0.28 -11.08 13.15
N GLY A 353 -1.17 -11.67 12.36
CA GLY A 353 -2.08 -12.74 12.81
C GLY A 353 -1.62 -14.13 12.38
N LYS A 354 -1.50 -15.09 13.30
CA LYS A 354 -1.09 -16.46 12.94
C LYS A 354 -1.87 -17.59 13.61
N GLY A 355 -2.15 -18.66 12.86
CA GLY A 355 -2.71 -19.91 13.40
C GLY A 355 -4.19 -19.86 13.78
N PHE A 356 -4.98 -18.97 13.17
CA PHE A 356 -6.42 -18.84 13.44
C PHE A 356 -7.29 -19.64 12.48
N ASP A 357 -8.51 -19.99 12.91
CA ASP A 357 -9.57 -20.34 11.97
C ASP A 357 -9.92 -19.09 11.14
N LYS A 358 -10.17 -17.96 11.80
CA LYS A 358 -10.37 -16.66 11.15
C LYS A 358 -9.58 -15.59 11.88
N PHE A 359 -8.55 -15.03 11.27
CA PHE A 359 -7.79 -13.95 11.91
C PHE A 359 -8.66 -12.69 12.03
N ILE A 360 -9.19 -12.16 10.93
CA ILE A 360 -10.17 -11.06 10.92
C ILE A 360 -11.51 -11.58 10.38
N GLN A 361 -12.55 -11.59 11.22
CA GLN A 361 -13.90 -12.04 10.87
C GLN A 361 -14.88 -10.86 10.77
N ARG A 362 -15.47 -10.66 9.59
CA ARG A 362 -16.50 -9.64 9.27
C ARG A 362 -17.82 -10.33 8.88
N PRO A 363 -18.66 -10.73 9.85
CA PRO A 363 -19.78 -11.63 9.58
C PRO A 363 -21.06 -10.92 9.08
N PHE A 364 -21.17 -9.60 9.19
CA PHE A 364 -22.44 -8.88 9.00
C PHE A 364 -22.37 -7.71 8.01
N GLY A 365 -21.52 -7.78 6.97
CA GLY A 365 -21.34 -6.65 6.06
C GLY A 365 -20.73 -5.43 6.75
N ASN A 366 -19.80 -5.66 7.68
CA ASN A 366 -19.16 -4.62 8.48
C ASN A 366 -18.18 -3.79 7.63
N ILE A 367 -18.64 -2.67 7.07
CA ILE A 367 -17.90 -1.81 6.13
C ILE A 367 -16.84 -0.91 6.80
N GLY A 368 -15.88 -0.40 6.03
CA GLY A 368 -14.89 0.57 6.50
C GLY A 368 -13.70 -0.05 7.21
N VAL A 369 -13.36 -1.29 6.86
CA VAL A 369 -12.21 -1.99 7.45
C VAL A 369 -10.98 -1.76 6.59
N GLU A 370 -9.92 -1.23 7.21
CA GLU A 370 -8.66 -0.89 6.54
C GLU A 370 -7.49 -1.62 7.21
N VAL A 371 -6.60 -2.22 6.41
CA VAL A 371 -5.49 -3.05 6.88
C VAL A 371 -4.20 -2.52 6.28
N TYR A 372 -3.28 -2.03 7.10
CA TYR A 372 -2.05 -1.35 6.69
C TYR A 372 -0.81 -2.09 7.16
N GLY A 373 -0.01 -2.62 6.22
CA GLY A 373 1.26 -3.30 6.51
C GLY A 373 1.11 -4.47 7.47
N CYS A 374 -0.05 -5.13 7.51
CA CYS A 374 -0.33 -6.25 8.40
C CYS A 374 0.01 -7.58 7.73
N GLY A 375 0.24 -8.61 8.53
CA GLY A 375 0.47 -9.95 8.02
C GLY A 375 -0.50 -10.98 8.56
N GLY A 376 -0.70 -12.06 7.78
CA GLY A 376 -1.53 -13.18 8.18
C GLY A 376 -0.88 -14.50 7.76
N GLN A 377 -0.43 -15.31 8.72
CA GLN A 377 0.29 -16.56 8.43
C GLN A 377 -0.41 -17.81 8.95
N ALA A 378 -0.45 -18.87 8.14
CA ALA A 378 -0.91 -20.19 8.56
C ALA A 378 -2.32 -20.20 9.18
N ASN A 379 -3.21 -19.32 8.70
CA ASN A 379 -4.62 -19.31 9.10
C ASN A 379 -5.45 -20.19 8.17
N LYS A 380 -6.68 -20.55 8.56
CA LYS A 380 -7.65 -21.07 7.59
C LYS A 380 -8.13 -19.90 6.72
N TYR A 381 -8.52 -18.80 7.38
CA TYR A 381 -8.83 -17.52 6.76
C TYR A 381 -8.03 -16.38 7.42
N ALA A 382 -7.25 -15.63 6.66
CA ALA A 382 -6.64 -14.42 7.22
C ALA A 382 -7.66 -13.28 7.32
N ILE A 383 -8.45 -13.08 6.27
CA ILE A 383 -9.61 -12.18 6.28
C ILE A 383 -10.83 -12.95 5.80
N TYR A 384 -11.88 -12.98 6.61
CA TYR A 384 -13.13 -13.67 6.34
C TYR A 384 -14.29 -12.68 6.34
N SER A 385 -14.92 -12.45 5.18
CA SER A 385 -15.88 -11.39 4.98
C SER A 385 -17.18 -11.87 4.37
N LEU A 386 -18.30 -11.57 5.04
CA LEU A 386 -19.64 -11.90 4.62
C LEU A 386 -20.49 -10.64 4.47
N ASN A 387 -21.46 -10.68 3.55
CA ASN A 387 -22.63 -9.81 3.63
C ASN A 387 -23.49 -10.22 4.84
N ASN A 388 -24.37 -9.34 5.32
CA ASN A 388 -25.23 -9.69 6.45
C ASN A 388 -26.28 -10.72 6.03
N LYS A 389 -26.15 -11.94 6.55
CA LYS A 389 -27.04 -13.07 6.29
C LYS A 389 -28.16 -13.21 7.31
N PHE A 390 -28.03 -12.57 8.48
CA PHE A 390 -28.87 -12.82 9.66
C PHE A 390 -29.77 -11.63 10.03
N GLY A 391 -29.73 -10.54 9.26
CA GLY A 391 -30.48 -9.32 9.53
C GLY A 391 -30.69 -8.44 8.30
N SER A 392 -30.75 -7.13 8.51
CA SER A 392 -30.93 -6.14 7.45
C SER A 392 -29.84 -6.26 6.38
N VAL A 393 -30.22 -6.04 5.12
CA VAL A 393 -29.32 -6.17 3.96
C VAL A 393 -28.13 -5.22 4.10
N MET A 394 -26.93 -5.80 4.19
CA MET A 394 -25.64 -5.10 4.20
C MET A 394 -24.62 -5.91 3.41
N HIS A 395 -23.83 -5.24 2.57
CA HIS A 395 -22.88 -5.88 1.66
C HIS A 395 -21.49 -6.11 2.30
N ALA A 396 -20.74 -7.09 1.80
CA ALA A 396 -19.39 -7.44 2.29
C ALA A 396 -18.27 -6.45 1.90
N GLY A 397 -18.63 -5.33 1.25
CA GLY A 397 -17.74 -4.37 0.61
C GLY A 397 -16.96 -3.45 1.55
N ASN A 398 -16.32 -2.42 0.99
CA ASN A 398 -15.50 -1.44 1.70
C ASN A 398 -14.43 -2.07 2.62
N LEU A 399 -13.58 -2.89 2.00
CA LEU A 399 -12.40 -3.53 2.61
C LEU A 399 -11.17 -3.06 1.87
N GLN A 400 -10.23 -2.43 2.58
CA GLN A 400 -9.01 -1.92 1.97
C GLN A 400 -7.79 -2.57 2.62
N VAL A 401 -6.93 -3.17 1.83
CA VAL A 401 -5.67 -3.79 2.28
C VAL A 401 -4.51 -3.11 1.57
N PHE A 402 -3.56 -2.57 2.34
CA PHE A 402 -2.43 -1.80 1.85
C PHE A 402 -1.12 -2.39 2.37
N GLY A 403 -0.31 -2.95 1.48
CA GLY A 403 0.94 -3.62 1.81
C GLY A 403 0.71 -4.89 2.63
N GLY A 404 1.77 -5.33 3.31
CA GLY A 404 1.74 -6.50 4.17
C GLY A 404 1.89 -7.82 3.42
N GLU A 405 1.90 -8.93 4.18
CA GLU A 405 2.14 -10.27 3.67
C GLU A 405 1.15 -11.28 4.26
N PHE A 406 0.41 -11.96 3.40
CA PHE A 406 -0.42 -13.10 3.81
C PHE A 406 0.18 -14.38 3.25
N SER A 407 0.62 -15.26 4.14
CA SER A 407 1.35 -16.46 3.74
C SER A 407 0.90 -17.78 4.38
N ALA A 408 1.04 -18.89 3.66
CA ALA A 408 0.69 -20.24 4.15
C ALA A 408 -0.76 -20.41 4.64
N ASN A 409 -1.70 -19.56 4.23
CA ASN A 409 -3.10 -19.68 4.61
C ASN A 409 -3.82 -20.71 3.73
N ASP A 410 -4.89 -21.34 4.22
CA ASP A 410 -5.74 -22.17 3.34
C ASP A 410 -6.44 -21.26 2.32
N CYS A 411 -6.98 -20.14 2.81
CA CYS A 411 -7.45 -19.02 2.01
C CYS A 411 -7.01 -17.70 2.67
N ALA A 412 -6.22 -16.87 2.01
CA ALA A 412 -5.80 -15.59 2.59
C ALA A 412 -7.01 -14.67 2.76
N ILE A 413 -7.75 -14.42 1.69
CA ILE A 413 -8.93 -13.55 1.71
C ILE A 413 -10.15 -14.30 1.19
N TYR A 414 -11.16 -14.42 2.05
CA TYR A 414 -12.45 -15.02 1.71
C TYR A 414 -13.54 -13.96 1.73
N ILE A 415 -14.25 -13.82 0.63
CA ILE A 415 -15.39 -12.91 0.47
C ILE A 415 -16.58 -13.68 -0.05
N HIS A 416 -17.71 -13.55 0.64
CA HIS A 416 -19.00 -14.04 0.18
C HIS A 416 -20.04 -12.93 0.25
N ASN A 417 -20.59 -12.55 -0.90
CA ASN A 417 -21.60 -11.52 -1.00
C ASN A 417 -22.71 -11.91 -1.98
N ASP A 418 -23.91 -12.17 -1.48
CA ASP A 418 -25.12 -12.36 -2.31
C ASP A 418 -26.10 -11.16 -2.26
N ALA A 419 -25.67 -10.06 -1.62
CA ALA A 419 -26.45 -8.82 -1.52
C ALA A 419 -26.11 -7.80 -2.62
N GLY A 420 -27.10 -7.04 -3.08
CA GLY A 420 -26.88 -5.96 -4.05
C GLY A 420 -26.04 -4.80 -3.49
N GLY A 421 -25.40 -4.03 -4.38
CA GLY A 421 -24.63 -2.83 -4.02
C GLY A 421 -23.21 -3.12 -3.51
N PHE A 422 -22.69 -4.31 -3.75
CA PHE A 422 -21.34 -4.71 -3.33
C PHE A 422 -20.24 -4.03 -4.15
N GLY A 423 -19.19 -3.57 -3.48
CA GLY A 423 -18.06 -2.86 -4.10
C GLY A 423 -17.06 -2.34 -3.08
N GLY A 424 -16.02 -1.65 -3.57
CA GLY A 424 -15.01 -1.02 -2.72
C GLY A 424 -14.12 -2.01 -1.97
N VAL A 425 -13.80 -3.16 -2.56
CA VAL A 425 -12.80 -4.09 -2.01
C VAL A 425 -11.51 -3.90 -2.80
N GLN A 426 -10.41 -3.56 -2.13
CA GLN A 426 -9.13 -3.34 -2.80
C GLN A 426 -7.94 -3.89 -2.01
N LEU A 427 -7.00 -4.50 -2.73
CA LEU A 427 -5.69 -4.91 -2.24
C LEU A 427 -4.62 -4.12 -2.99
N HIS A 428 -3.68 -3.50 -2.28
CA HIS A 428 -2.66 -2.63 -2.87
C HIS A 428 -1.27 -2.99 -2.37
N GLY A 429 -0.36 -3.41 -3.25
CA GLY A 429 1.03 -3.70 -2.90
C GLY A 429 1.19 -4.84 -1.88
N THR A 430 0.17 -5.69 -1.74
CA THR A 430 0.16 -6.81 -0.79
C THR A 430 0.90 -8.01 -1.37
N ILE A 431 1.65 -8.71 -0.53
CA ILE A 431 2.31 -9.98 -0.85
C ILE A 431 1.38 -11.12 -0.47
N LEU A 432 1.12 -12.02 -1.41
CA LEU A 432 0.35 -13.24 -1.21
C LEU A 432 1.26 -14.42 -1.56
N GLU A 433 1.70 -15.14 -0.53
CA GLU A 433 2.74 -16.16 -0.67
C GLU A 433 2.30 -17.52 -0.13
N GLN A 434 2.56 -18.61 -0.86
CA GLN A 434 2.36 -19.98 -0.37
C GLN A 434 0.94 -20.24 0.19
N ASN A 435 -0.07 -19.49 -0.26
CA ASN A 435 -1.44 -19.75 0.17
C ASN A 435 -2.06 -20.83 -0.71
N GLY A 436 -2.92 -21.64 -0.12
CA GLY A 436 -3.76 -22.56 -0.89
C GLY A 436 -4.62 -21.81 -1.90
N ILE A 437 -5.25 -20.72 -1.43
CA ILE A 437 -6.00 -19.76 -2.22
C ILE A 437 -5.65 -18.35 -1.72
N ASN A 438 -5.27 -17.44 -2.61
CA ASN A 438 -5.02 -16.04 -2.26
C ASN A 438 -6.34 -15.28 -2.05
N LEU A 439 -7.28 -15.44 -2.97
CA LEU A 439 -8.61 -14.84 -2.89
C LEU A 439 -9.68 -15.82 -3.37
N TYR A 440 -10.63 -16.12 -2.50
CA TYR A 440 -11.94 -16.64 -2.90
C TYR A 440 -12.95 -15.50 -2.82
N CYS A 441 -13.62 -15.20 -3.92
CA CYS A 441 -14.64 -14.14 -3.97
C CYS A 441 -15.91 -14.62 -4.67
N TYR A 442 -16.95 -14.87 -3.88
CA TYR A 442 -18.30 -15.10 -4.39
C TYR A 442 -19.10 -13.79 -4.40
N THR A 443 -19.58 -13.39 -5.58
CA THR A 443 -20.45 -12.23 -5.76
C THR A 443 -21.45 -12.46 -6.89
N THR A 444 -22.69 -12.00 -6.71
CA THR A 444 -23.75 -12.09 -7.74
C THR A 444 -24.05 -10.76 -8.43
N ASN A 445 -23.44 -9.66 -7.98
CA ASN A 445 -23.66 -8.32 -8.55
C ASN A 445 -22.66 -7.30 -7.97
N THR A 446 -21.51 -7.11 -8.62
CA THR A 446 -20.58 -6.02 -8.25
C THR A 446 -21.05 -4.69 -8.85
N ARG A 447 -21.26 -3.68 -8.00
CA ARG A 447 -21.44 -2.29 -8.44
C ARG A 447 -20.10 -1.65 -8.80
N ASP A 448 -19.10 -1.82 -7.94
CA ASP A 448 -17.71 -1.43 -8.18
C ASP A 448 -16.83 -2.69 -8.19
N PRO A 449 -15.80 -2.76 -9.05
CA PRO A 449 -14.93 -3.92 -9.13
C PRO A 449 -14.21 -4.22 -7.81
N VAL A 450 -13.98 -5.51 -7.54
CA VAL A 450 -12.96 -5.93 -6.57
C VAL A 450 -11.59 -5.77 -7.24
N MET A 451 -10.70 -4.98 -6.64
CA MET A 451 -9.46 -4.54 -7.27
C MET A 451 -8.20 -5.09 -6.59
N LEU A 452 -7.26 -5.57 -7.39
CA LEU A 452 -5.92 -6.00 -6.96
C LEU A 452 -4.87 -5.11 -7.67
N GLY A 453 -4.30 -4.16 -6.94
CA GLY A 453 -3.30 -3.22 -7.43
C GLY A 453 -1.89 -3.61 -6.98
N GLY A 454 -0.97 -3.92 -7.89
CA GLY A 454 0.44 -4.17 -7.56
C GLY A 454 0.66 -5.36 -6.61
N VAL A 455 -0.25 -6.34 -6.58
CA VAL A 455 -0.16 -7.51 -5.71
C VAL A 455 0.94 -8.45 -6.19
N TRP A 456 1.79 -8.91 -5.26
CA TRP A 456 2.79 -9.94 -5.53
C TRP A 456 2.20 -11.32 -5.23
N ASN A 457 2.26 -12.25 -6.18
CA ASN A 457 1.83 -13.63 -6.00
C ASN A 457 3.05 -14.55 -6.11
N GLU A 458 3.30 -15.34 -5.07
CA GLU A 458 4.40 -16.29 -5.03
C GLU A 458 3.99 -17.60 -4.37
N GLY A 459 4.51 -18.74 -4.81
CA GLY A 459 4.29 -20.03 -4.17
C GLY A 459 2.85 -20.53 -4.07
N SER A 460 1.83 -19.89 -4.65
CA SER A 460 0.42 -20.10 -4.26
C SER A 460 -0.37 -20.99 -5.21
N GLY A 461 -1.53 -21.46 -4.75
CA GLY A 461 -2.49 -22.13 -5.61
C GLY A 461 -1.97 -23.47 -6.17
N VAL A 462 -2.10 -23.63 -7.48
CA VAL A 462 -1.79 -24.89 -8.18
C VAL A 462 -0.33 -25.35 -7.97
N GLN A 463 0.60 -24.44 -7.68
CA GLN A 463 2.00 -24.78 -7.41
C GLN A 463 2.17 -25.63 -6.14
N LEU A 464 1.31 -25.43 -5.13
CA LEU A 464 1.34 -26.21 -3.90
C LEU A 464 0.74 -27.62 -4.08
N GLY A 465 -0.16 -27.76 -5.06
CA GLY A 465 -0.93 -28.99 -5.28
C GLY A 465 -1.90 -29.33 -4.14
N GLY A 466 -2.87 -30.21 -4.43
CA GLY A 466 -3.85 -30.67 -3.44
C GLY A 466 -5.17 -29.91 -3.45
N THR A 467 -5.86 -29.92 -2.31
CA THR A 467 -7.22 -29.38 -2.14
C THR A 467 -7.40 -28.75 -0.76
N PHE A 468 -8.25 -27.73 -0.67
CA PHE A 468 -8.68 -27.12 0.59
C PHE A 468 -10.20 -27.12 0.73
N ALA A 469 -10.65 -27.26 1.98
CA ALA A 469 -12.06 -27.22 2.33
C ALA A 469 -12.44 -25.79 2.75
N LEU A 470 -13.26 -25.12 1.94
CA LEU A 470 -13.74 -23.77 2.20
C LEU A 470 -15.20 -23.77 2.65
N ASP A 471 -15.53 -22.83 3.52
CA ASP A 471 -16.88 -22.46 3.88
C ASP A 471 -17.68 -22.06 2.62
N GLN A 472 -18.92 -22.53 2.53
CA GLN A 472 -19.87 -22.20 1.47
C GLN A 472 -21.18 -21.78 2.12
N TRP A 473 -21.76 -20.66 1.67
CA TRP A 473 -23.00 -20.15 2.25
C TRP A 473 -24.16 -20.25 1.25
N SER A 474 -25.33 -20.59 1.76
CA SER A 474 -26.61 -20.49 1.05
C SER A 474 -27.66 -19.94 2.01
N GLY A 475 -28.06 -18.69 1.80
CA GLY A 475 -28.82 -17.93 2.80
C GLY A 475 -28.06 -17.88 4.13
N THR A 476 -28.69 -18.33 5.21
CA THR A 476 -28.13 -18.44 6.57
C THR A 476 -27.41 -19.77 6.84
N THR A 477 -27.41 -20.70 5.87
CA THR A 477 -26.85 -22.05 6.06
C THR A 477 -25.39 -22.07 5.65
N LEU A 478 -24.53 -22.51 6.56
CA LEU A 478 -23.11 -22.77 6.32
C LEU A 478 -22.91 -24.26 5.99
N SER A 479 -22.19 -24.52 4.91
CA SER A 479 -21.63 -25.83 4.56
C SER A 479 -20.16 -25.69 4.19
N THR A 480 -19.54 -26.79 3.77
CA THR A 480 -18.15 -26.81 3.34
C THR A 480 -18.06 -27.41 1.95
N THR A 481 -17.27 -26.79 1.07
CA THR A 481 -16.97 -27.28 -0.28
C THR A 481 -15.46 -27.45 -0.43
N VAL A 482 -15.03 -28.54 -1.06
CA VAL A 482 -13.61 -28.80 -1.35
C VAL A 482 -13.27 -28.23 -2.71
N PHE A 483 -12.23 -27.40 -2.76
CA PHE A 483 -11.68 -26.82 -3.99
C PHE A 483 -10.29 -27.37 -4.23
N THR A 484 -9.95 -27.60 -5.50
CA THR A 484 -8.55 -27.76 -5.91
C THR A 484 -7.82 -26.43 -5.75
N ASN A 485 -6.53 -26.49 -5.43
CA ASN A 485 -5.76 -25.26 -5.21
C ASN A 485 -5.73 -24.40 -6.47
N ARG A 486 -6.09 -23.13 -6.30
CA ARG A 486 -6.05 -22.07 -7.30
C ARG A 486 -5.71 -20.78 -6.58
N SER A 487 -4.80 -19.98 -7.14
CA SER A 487 -4.40 -18.71 -6.52
C SER A 487 -5.61 -17.80 -6.37
N PHE A 488 -6.45 -17.68 -7.40
CA PHE A 488 -7.65 -16.85 -7.34
C PHE A 488 -8.86 -17.64 -7.82
N ILE A 489 -9.94 -17.67 -7.02
CA ILE A 489 -11.22 -18.27 -7.40
C ILE A 489 -12.29 -17.17 -7.36
N LEU A 490 -12.88 -16.92 -8.53
CA LEU A 490 -13.87 -15.86 -8.74
C LEU A 490 -15.19 -16.52 -9.13
N ASP A 491 -16.19 -16.42 -8.25
CA ASP A 491 -17.43 -17.21 -8.27
C ASP A 491 -18.68 -16.34 -8.19
N GLY A 492 -19.84 -16.91 -8.52
CA GLY A 492 -21.13 -16.26 -8.55
C GLY A 492 -21.57 -15.82 -9.95
N ALA A 493 -21.98 -14.57 -10.11
CA ALA A 493 -22.58 -14.06 -11.34
C ALA A 493 -22.41 -12.53 -11.49
N ASP A 494 -22.56 -12.03 -12.72
CA ASP A 494 -22.74 -10.61 -13.07
C ASP A 494 -21.74 -9.67 -12.37
N SER A 495 -20.47 -10.10 -12.30
CA SER A 495 -19.45 -9.44 -11.48
C SER A 495 -18.19 -9.08 -12.29
N THR A 496 -17.49 -8.06 -11.81
CA THR A 496 -16.22 -7.57 -12.39
C THR A 496 -15.12 -7.60 -11.34
N TRP A 497 -13.98 -8.19 -11.71
CA TRP A 497 -12.74 -8.12 -10.94
C TRP A 497 -11.66 -7.44 -11.76
N GLU A 498 -10.81 -6.69 -11.09
CA GLU A 498 -9.81 -5.85 -11.75
C GLU A 498 -8.42 -6.04 -11.16
N TRP A 499 -7.42 -6.19 -12.03
CA TRP A 499 -6.01 -6.13 -11.68
C TRP A 499 -5.37 -4.89 -12.28
N ARG A 500 -4.53 -4.20 -11.50
CA ARG A 500 -3.71 -3.08 -11.97
C ARG A 500 -2.27 -3.28 -11.56
N GLY A 501 -1.43 -3.74 -12.49
CA GLY A 501 -0.06 -4.15 -12.16
C GLY A 501 0.00 -5.38 -11.26
N GLY A 502 1.20 -5.71 -10.77
CA GLY A 502 1.42 -6.91 -9.97
C GLY A 502 1.40 -8.20 -10.81
N PHE A 503 1.42 -9.36 -10.15
CA PHE A 503 1.41 -10.66 -10.81
C PHE A 503 -0.01 -11.14 -11.12
N PHE A 504 -0.22 -11.61 -12.34
CA PHE A 504 -1.48 -12.16 -12.82
C PHE A 504 -1.28 -13.58 -13.37
N CYS A 505 -1.73 -14.56 -12.61
CA CYS A 505 -1.64 -15.97 -12.95
C CYS A 505 -2.67 -16.79 -12.12
N ASP A 506 -2.94 -18.02 -12.56
CA ASP A 506 -3.77 -19.01 -11.84
C ASP A 506 -5.15 -18.51 -11.36
N VAL A 507 -5.80 -17.72 -12.22
CA VAL A 507 -7.17 -17.24 -12.00
C VAL A 507 -8.17 -18.28 -12.50
N TYR A 508 -9.08 -18.71 -11.64
CA TYR A 508 -10.22 -19.53 -11.98
C TYR A 508 -11.50 -18.68 -11.96
N LEU A 509 -11.98 -18.33 -13.16
CA LEU A 509 -13.25 -17.63 -13.33
C LEU A 509 -14.38 -18.66 -13.49
N LYS A 510 -14.99 -19.00 -12.35
CA LYS A 510 -16.15 -19.90 -12.25
C LYS A 510 -17.47 -19.15 -12.45
N ALA A 511 -17.49 -17.85 -12.16
CA ALA A 511 -18.67 -17.01 -12.24
C ALA A 511 -19.29 -16.94 -13.65
N VAL A 512 -20.60 -16.78 -13.73
CA VAL A 512 -21.37 -16.64 -14.99
C VAL A 512 -21.56 -15.17 -15.39
N ARG A 513 -21.59 -14.87 -16.69
CA ARG A 513 -21.76 -13.49 -17.24
C ARG A 513 -20.84 -12.45 -16.59
N SER A 514 -19.61 -12.85 -16.31
CA SER A 514 -18.69 -12.08 -15.48
C SER A 514 -17.37 -11.82 -16.20
N ARG A 515 -16.63 -10.83 -15.73
CA ARG A 515 -15.39 -10.41 -16.39
C ARG A 515 -14.25 -10.15 -15.43
N VAL A 516 -13.05 -10.53 -15.85
CA VAL A 516 -11.80 -10.13 -15.21
C VAL A 516 -11.07 -9.18 -16.15
N MET A 517 -10.64 -8.05 -15.62
CA MET A 517 -9.91 -7.02 -16.36
C MET A 517 -8.54 -6.83 -15.73
N ALA A 518 -7.47 -7.21 -16.42
CA ALA A 518 -6.11 -7.09 -15.91
C ALA A 518 -5.32 -6.10 -16.76
N TYR A 519 -4.82 -5.02 -16.15
CA TYR A 519 -4.13 -3.93 -16.85
C TYR A 519 -2.67 -3.81 -16.41
N ASN A 520 -1.75 -3.75 -17.37
CA ASN A 520 -0.31 -3.56 -17.12
C ASN A 520 0.26 -4.55 -16.09
N VAL A 521 -0.28 -5.76 -16.06
CA VAL A 521 0.09 -6.82 -15.11
C VAL A 521 1.30 -7.59 -15.61
N ARG A 522 2.03 -8.23 -14.72
CA ARG A 522 2.94 -9.30 -15.07
C ARG A 522 2.16 -10.61 -15.23
N ALA A 523 1.81 -10.97 -16.45
CA ALA A 523 1.06 -12.18 -16.78
C ALA A 523 2.00 -13.37 -17.05
N GLU A 524 1.78 -14.48 -16.38
CA GLU A 524 2.59 -15.69 -16.54
C GLU A 524 1.72 -16.94 -16.65
N ASP A 525 2.05 -17.83 -17.60
CA ASP A 525 1.40 -19.14 -17.80
C ASP A 525 2.31 -20.33 -17.40
N GLN A 526 3.57 -20.05 -17.04
CA GLN A 526 4.57 -21.07 -16.70
C GLN A 526 4.66 -21.29 -15.19
N THR A 527 4.77 -22.54 -14.77
CA THR A 527 4.81 -22.97 -13.36
C THR A 527 6.06 -22.52 -12.60
N SER A 528 7.13 -22.11 -13.31
CA SER A 528 8.41 -21.73 -12.71
C SER A 528 8.44 -20.37 -12.01
N PHE A 529 7.47 -19.49 -12.31
CA PHE A 529 7.35 -18.15 -11.69
C PHE A 529 6.10 -18.05 -10.80
N ALA A 530 5.80 -19.15 -10.11
CA ALA A 530 4.77 -19.22 -9.07
C ALA A 530 3.31 -19.01 -9.51
N GLY A 531 2.97 -19.36 -10.75
CA GLY A 531 1.62 -19.34 -11.28
C GLY A 531 1.24 -20.63 -12.01
N GLY A 532 -0.01 -20.72 -12.44
CA GLY A 532 -0.48 -21.73 -13.37
C GLY A 532 -1.60 -21.21 -14.28
N PRO A 533 -2.17 -22.07 -15.13
CA PRO A 533 -3.02 -21.62 -16.23
C PRO A 533 -4.35 -21.07 -15.71
N CYS A 534 -4.77 -19.94 -16.26
CA CYS A 534 -6.08 -19.35 -16.00
C CYS A 534 -7.18 -20.17 -16.70
N THR A 535 -8.37 -20.25 -16.10
CA THR A 535 -9.52 -21.00 -16.64
C THR A 535 -10.82 -20.21 -16.51
N VAL A 536 -11.73 -20.42 -17.47
CA VAL A 536 -13.05 -19.79 -17.54
C VAL A 536 -14.10 -20.86 -17.85
N ASP A 537 -15.05 -21.07 -16.93
CA ASP A 537 -16.06 -22.12 -17.08
C ASP A 537 -17.25 -21.67 -17.94
N ASP A 538 -17.76 -20.47 -17.67
CA ASP A 538 -18.97 -19.97 -18.31
C ASP A 538 -18.73 -19.49 -19.74
N VAL A 539 -19.77 -19.59 -20.57
CA VAL A 539 -19.70 -19.22 -21.99
C VAL A 539 -19.74 -17.73 -22.23
N ASP A 540 -20.38 -16.97 -21.34
CA ASP A 540 -20.57 -15.52 -21.42
C ASP A 540 -19.56 -14.75 -20.55
N SER A 541 -18.70 -15.46 -19.83
CA SER A 541 -17.61 -14.89 -19.04
C SER A 541 -16.30 -14.77 -19.82
N VAL A 542 -15.46 -13.82 -19.43
CA VAL A 542 -14.18 -13.53 -20.11
C VAL A 542 -13.11 -13.01 -19.17
N ILE A 543 -11.85 -13.42 -19.40
CA ILE A 543 -10.67 -12.78 -18.81
C ILE A 543 -10.02 -11.92 -19.89
N MET A 544 -9.80 -10.64 -19.61
CA MET A 544 -9.08 -9.72 -20.48
C MET A 544 -7.79 -9.29 -19.81
N VAL A 545 -6.66 -9.41 -20.51
CA VAL A 545 -5.33 -9.03 -20.04
C VAL A 545 -4.75 -8.02 -21.02
N ASP A 546 -4.75 -6.75 -20.62
CA ASP A 546 -4.34 -5.63 -21.44
C ASP A 546 -2.93 -5.15 -21.10
N SER A 547 -2.11 -5.06 -22.14
CA SER A 547 -0.71 -4.63 -22.12
C SER A 547 0.16 -5.31 -21.03
N PRO A 548 0.14 -6.65 -20.88
CA PRO A 548 0.89 -7.32 -19.83
C PRO A 548 2.40 -7.33 -20.07
N GLU A 549 3.17 -7.41 -18.99
CA GLU A 549 4.56 -7.88 -19.00
C GLU A 549 4.61 -9.41 -18.81
N THR A 550 5.57 -10.12 -19.41
CA THR A 550 5.75 -11.56 -19.20
C THR A 550 7.20 -12.03 -19.38
N ASP A 551 7.66 -12.99 -18.58
CA ASP A 551 8.94 -13.69 -18.80
C ASP A 551 8.73 -15.03 -19.55
N GLY A 552 7.56 -15.67 -19.36
CA GLY A 552 7.22 -17.03 -19.80
C GLY A 552 6.19 -17.13 -20.95
N GLY A 553 5.55 -16.02 -21.31
CA GLY A 553 4.44 -15.94 -22.25
C GLY A 553 3.13 -15.60 -21.52
N THR A 554 2.19 -14.92 -22.18
CA THR A 554 0.94 -14.49 -21.56
C THR A 554 0.05 -15.67 -21.21
N VAL A 555 -0.86 -15.47 -20.25
CA VAL A 555 -1.90 -16.45 -19.89
C VAL A 555 -2.68 -16.94 -21.13
N ARG A 556 -2.94 -18.25 -21.20
CA ARG A 556 -3.58 -18.91 -22.34
C ARG A 556 -4.86 -19.63 -21.89
N GLY A 557 -5.84 -19.72 -22.78
CA GLY A 557 -7.06 -20.48 -22.52
C GLY A 557 -8.25 -20.01 -23.37
N THR A 558 -9.31 -20.81 -23.35
CA THR A 558 -10.59 -20.44 -23.96
C THR A 558 -11.18 -19.25 -23.21
N ARG A 559 -11.65 -18.21 -23.94
CA ARG A 559 -12.23 -16.97 -23.37
C ARG A 559 -11.24 -16.14 -22.55
N ILE A 560 -9.95 -16.24 -22.88
CA ILE A 560 -8.90 -15.38 -22.34
C ILE A 560 -8.37 -14.53 -23.49
N LEU A 561 -8.48 -13.23 -23.35
CA LEU A 561 -8.11 -12.25 -24.36
C LEU A 561 -6.91 -11.45 -23.88
N THR A 562 -5.78 -11.64 -24.53
CA THR A 562 -4.66 -10.71 -24.40
C THR A 562 -4.84 -9.57 -25.40
N THR A 563 -4.77 -8.33 -24.91
CA THR A 563 -4.89 -7.10 -25.72
C THR A 563 -3.73 -6.14 -25.47
N GLY A 564 -3.59 -5.15 -26.33
CA GLY A 564 -2.57 -4.11 -26.17
C GLY A 564 -1.15 -4.61 -26.42
N ILE A 565 -0.16 -3.85 -25.94
CA ILE A 565 1.26 -4.15 -26.19
C ILE A 565 1.78 -5.07 -25.09
N VAL A 566 2.08 -6.31 -25.45
CA VAL A 566 2.72 -7.27 -24.53
C VAL A 566 4.21 -6.95 -24.42
N GLN A 567 4.65 -6.70 -23.20
CA GLN A 567 6.03 -6.38 -22.82
C GLN A 567 6.73 -7.61 -22.25
N THR A 568 8.04 -7.68 -22.40
CA THR A 568 8.91 -8.70 -21.79
C THR A 568 10.26 -8.10 -21.52
N LYS A 569 11.12 -8.81 -20.76
CA LYS A 569 12.55 -8.47 -20.67
C LYS A 569 13.15 -8.24 -22.07
N ARG A 570 14.06 -7.25 -22.11
CA ARG A 570 14.64 -6.66 -23.33
C ARG A 570 15.45 -7.70 -24.09
N ASN A 571 14.90 -8.27 -25.16
CA ASN A 571 15.58 -9.36 -25.88
C ASN A 571 15.80 -8.97 -27.35
N ALA A 572 17.08 -8.86 -27.74
CA ALA A 572 17.49 -8.72 -29.13
C ALA A 572 17.18 -10.02 -29.89
N ILE A 573 16.80 -9.93 -31.17
CA ILE A 573 16.87 -11.06 -32.09
C ILE A 573 18.37 -11.35 -32.26
N SER A 574 18.83 -12.44 -31.64
CA SER A 574 20.24 -12.82 -31.54
C SER A 574 20.50 -14.11 -32.31
N THR A 575 21.70 -14.24 -32.88
CA THR A 575 22.19 -15.47 -33.52
C THR A 575 22.48 -16.62 -32.57
N SER A 576 22.34 -16.38 -31.26
CA SER A 576 22.46 -17.42 -30.24
C SER A 576 21.20 -18.28 -30.17
N ALA A 577 21.40 -19.61 -30.13
CA ALA A 577 20.32 -20.61 -29.97
C ALA A 577 19.47 -20.43 -28.68
N ASP A 578 19.95 -19.64 -27.72
CA ASP A 578 19.32 -19.44 -26.40
C ASP A 578 18.61 -18.08 -26.22
N ALA A 579 18.36 -17.30 -27.29
CA ALA A 579 17.75 -15.97 -27.14
C ALA A 579 16.21 -16.01 -27.19
N PRO A 580 15.51 -15.67 -26.09
CA PRO A 580 14.05 -15.66 -26.09
C PRO A 580 13.52 -14.29 -26.53
N CYS A 581 13.07 -14.06 -27.76
CA CYS A 581 12.46 -12.77 -28.14
C CYS A 581 10.94 -12.75 -27.87
N ARG A 582 10.35 -11.66 -27.35
CA ARG A 582 8.95 -11.72 -26.85
C ARG A 582 8.11 -10.42 -26.85
N TRP A 583 8.27 -9.45 -27.75
CA TRP A 583 7.29 -8.34 -27.84
C TRP A 583 6.26 -8.55 -28.96
N PHE A 584 4.99 -8.55 -28.60
CA PHE A 584 3.90 -8.72 -29.56
C PHE A 584 2.64 -7.94 -29.16
N HIS A 585 1.82 -7.62 -30.15
CA HIS A 585 0.49 -7.04 -30.01
C HIS A 585 -0.52 -8.06 -30.51
N VAL A 586 -1.51 -8.35 -29.68
CA VAL A 586 -2.62 -9.24 -30.02
C VAL A 586 -3.88 -8.46 -29.86
N GLN A 587 -4.79 -8.57 -30.81
CA GLN A 587 -6.15 -8.13 -30.59
C GLN A 587 -7.10 -9.02 -31.37
N ARG A 588 -8.30 -9.21 -30.82
CA ARG A 588 -9.42 -9.68 -31.63
C ARG A 588 -9.52 -8.73 -32.83
N ARG A 589 -9.59 -9.31 -34.03
CA ARG A 589 -9.73 -8.51 -35.26
C ARG A 589 -10.99 -7.65 -35.13
N ALA A 590 -10.85 -6.33 -35.17
CA ALA A 590 -11.99 -5.42 -35.16
C ALA A 590 -12.87 -5.65 -36.40
N GLN A 591 -14.17 -5.31 -36.31
CA GLN A 591 -15.06 -5.36 -37.47
C GLN A 591 -14.49 -4.54 -38.64
N ILE A 592 -14.76 -5.04 -39.84
CA ILE A 592 -14.05 -4.80 -41.10
C ILE A 592 -14.09 -3.32 -41.52
N LEU A 593 -12.93 -2.67 -41.62
CA LEU A 593 -12.68 -1.63 -42.63
C LEU A 593 -11.73 -2.25 -43.66
N LYS A 594 -12.13 -2.30 -44.93
CA LYS A 594 -11.31 -2.86 -45.99
C LYS A 594 -10.39 -1.82 -46.59
N ASN A 595 -9.17 -2.28 -46.87
CA ASN A 595 -8.04 -1.59 -47.50
C ASN A 595 -7.05 -0.91 -46.55
N ALA A 596 -6.40 -1.71 -45.70
CA ALA A 596 -5.06 -1.37 -45.27
C ALA A 596 -4.10 -1.52 -46.47
N ARG A 597 -3.83 -0.43 -47.20
CA ARG A 597 -2.63 -0.34 -48.04
C ARG A 597 -1.57 0.38 -47.24
N SER A 598 -0.53 -0.33 -46.81
CA SER A 598 0.71 0.35 -46.44
C SER A 598 1.43 0.82 -47.71
N THR A 599 1.81 2.09 -47.74
CA THR A 599 2.62 2.67 -48.82
C THR A 599 4.13 2.41 -48.66
N THR A 600 4.58 1.78 -47.57
CA THR A 600 6.02 1.53 -47.36
C THR A 600 6.30 0.29 -46.49
N ALA A 601 6.38 -0.92 -47.07
CA ALA A 601 7.25 -2.06 -46.70
C ALA A 601 6.99 -3.32 -47.55
N ILE A 602 7.87 -4.33 -47.47
CA ILE A 602 7.75 -5.61 -48.17
C ILE A 602 6.50 -6.36 -47.66
N SER A 603 5.53 -6.59 -48.55
CA SER A 603 4.31 -7.37 -48.28
C SER A 603 4.35 -8.70 -49.07
N GLN A 604 4.24 -9.84 -48.40
CA GLN A 604 4.00 -11.10 -49.10
C GLN A 604 2.50 -11.23 -49.35
N LYS A 605 2.10 -11.32 -50.61
CA LYS A 605 0.69 -11.50 -51.01
C LYS A 605 0.42 -12.97 -51.32
N PHE A 606 -0.53 -13.59 -50.61
CA PHE A 606 -0.93 -14.97 -50.86
C PHE A 606 -1.95 -15.06 -52.01
N THR A 607 -1.54 -14.67 -53.21
CA THR A 607 -2.41 -14.69 -54.41
C THR A 607 -2.54 -16.09 -55.04
N ALA A 608 -1.83 -17.09 -54.52
CA ALA A 608 -1.85 -18.48 -54.95
C ALA A 608 -1.50 -19.41 -53.77
N SER A 609 -1.67 -20.73 -53.96
CA SER A 609 -1.21 -21.74 -52.99
C SER A 609 0.27 -21.54 -52.66
N GLN A 610 0.62 -21.71 -51.38
CA GLN A 610 1.96 -21.46 -50.86
C GLN A 610 2.53 -22.74 -50.28
N THR A 611 3.75 -23.10 -50.66
CA THR A 611 4.48 -24.22 -50.06
C THR A 611 5.42 -23.69 -48.99
N THR A 612 5.29 -24.17 -47.76
CA THR A 612 6.21 -23.84 -46.67
C THR A 612 7.56 -24.52 -46.87
N THR A 613 8.61 -23.94 -46.29
CA THR A 613 9.93 -24.55 -46.15
C THR A 613 10.21 -24.88 -44.67
N GLY A 614 11.31 -25.55 -44.33
CA GLY A 614 11.68 -25.87 -42.94
C GLY A 614 11.77 -27.37 -42.67
N ALA A 615 11.35 -27.82 -41.48
CA ALA A 615 11.48 -29.21 -41.04
C ALA A 615 10.69 -30.20 -41.91
N PHE A 616 9.60 -29.74 -42.53
CA PHE A 616 8.82 -30.46 -43.53
C PHE A 616 8.03 -29.46 -44.38
N ALA A 617 7.54 -29.90 -45.54
CA ALA A 617 6.76 -29.07 -46.45
C ALA A 617 5.26 -29.27 -46.24
N VAL A 618 4.52 -28.16 -46.20
CA VAL A 618 3.05 -28.13 -46.20
C VAL A 618 2.60 -27.18 -47.29
N VAL A 619 1.55 -27.56 -48.02
CA VAL A 619 0.93 -26.69 -49.01
C VAL A 619 -0.28 -26.01 -48.36
N GLY A 620 -0.19 -24.70 -48.20
CA GLY A 620 -1.33 -23.87 -47.83
C GLY A 620 -2.19 -23.57 -49.05
N THR A 621 -3.49 -23.79 -48.95
CA THR A 621 -4.46 -23.54 -50.03
C THR A 621 -5.13 -22.19 -49.88
N VAL A 622 -5.46 -21.53 -50.98
CA VAL A 622 -6.12 -20.22 -50.97
C VAL A 622 -7.48 -20.32 -50.25
N SER A 623 -7.76 -19.35 -49.37
CA SER A 623 -8.99 -19.26 -48.59
C SER A 623 -9.49 -17.82 -48.47
N ALA A 624 -10.80 -17.65 -48.31
CA ALA A 624 -11.52 -16.36 -48.33
C ALA A 624 -11.42 -15.54 -47.00
N GLY A 625 -10.44 -15.82 -46.14
CA GLY A 625 -10.42 -15.33 -44.76
C GLY A 625 -9.54 -14.09 -44.45
N GLY A 626 -8.56 -13.76 -45.30
CA GLY A 626 -7.58 -12.70 -45.04
C GLY A 626 -8.08 -11.30 -45.42
N ASN A 627 -8.08 -10.35 -44.48
CA ASN A 627 -8.57 -8.99 -44.72
C ASN A 627 -7.49 -7.91 -44.71
N ILE A 628 -6.49 -7.94 -43.81
CA ILE A 628 -5.50 -6.83 -43.74
C ILE A 628 -4.71 -6.70 -45.04
N TYR A 629 -4.32 -7.83 -45.64
CA TYR A 629 -3.51 -7.86 -46.87
C TYR A 629 -4.18 -8.64 -48.02
N GLN A 630 -5.51 -8.66 -48.04
CA GLN A 630 -6.37 -9.06 -49.16
C GLN A 630 -6.36 -10.55 -49.59
N ALA A 631 -5.62 -11.44 -48.93
CA ALA A 631 -5.68 -12.88 -49.15
C ALA A 631 -5.23 -13.68 -47.92
N SER A 632 -5.66 -14.95 -47.82
CA SER A 632 -5.18 -15.91 -46.82
C SER A 632 -5.02 -17.30 -47.39
N ASN A 633 -4.15 -18.10 -46.78
CA ASN A 633 -4.09 -19.53 -47.03
C ASN A 633 -4.45 -20.33 -45.78
N LEU A 634 -5.14 -21.45 -45.97
CA LEU A 634 -5.35 -22.47 -44.95
C LEU A 634 -4.15 -23.41 -44.95
N PHE A 635 -3.47 -23.52 -43.81
CA PHE A 635 -2.39 -24.47 -43.59
C PHE A 635 -2.86 -25.55 -42.63
N SER A 636 -2.65 -26.81 -43.01
CA SER A 636 -2.81 -27.98 -42.15
C SER A 636 -1.44 -28.53 -41.81
N VAL A 637 -0.96 -28.24 -40.60
CA VAL A 637 0.43 -28.50 -40.22
C VAL A 637 0.49 -29.67 -39.23
N PRO A 638 0.99 -30.85 -39.65
CA PRO A 638 1.08 -32.03 -38.79
C PRO A 638 2.32 -31.98 -37.89
N PHE A 639 2.28 -31.18 -36.83
CA PHE A 639 3.37 -31.19 -35.85
C PHE A 639 3.35 -32.48 -35.04
N THR A 640 4.33 -33.35 -35.26
CA THR A 640 4.46 -34.66 -34.63
C THR A 640 5.46 -34.70 -33.48
N LEU A 641 6.34 -33.70 -33.37
CA LEU A 641 7.39 -33.61 -32.35
C LEU A 641 7.47 -32.20 -31.76
N THR A 642 7.98 -32.10 -30.53
CA THR A 642 8.44 -30.84 -29.95
C THR A 642 9.62 -30.30 -30.77
N SER A 643 9.60 -29.02 -31.15
CA SER A 643 10.62 -28.32 -31.95
C SER A 643 10.56 -28.49 -33.48
N GLN A 644 9.39 -28.83 -34.03
CA GLN A 644 9.15 -28.73 -35.47
C GLN A 644 8.67 -27.34 -35.87
N PHE A 645 9.19 -26.83 -36.98
CA PHE A 645 8.84 -25.51 -37.53
C PHE A 645 8.71 -25.56 -39.05
N VAL A 646 7.82 -24.73 -39.57
CA VAL A 646 7.65 -24.46 -40.99
C VAL A 646 7.73 -22.95 -41.24
N SER A 647 8.54 -22.54 -42.21
CA SER A 647 8.72 -21.15 -42.63
C SER A 647 7.80 -20.85 -43.81
N PHE A 648 7.22 -19.66 -43.82
CA PHE A 648 6.40 -19.26 -44.96
C PHE A 648 7.26 -18.59 -46.05
N PRO A 649 7.01 -18.88 -47.34
CA PRO A 649 7.75 -18.26 -48.44
C PRO A 649 7.54 -16.74 -48.49
N GLY A 650 8.56 -16.01 -48.95
CA GLY A 650 8.54 -14.54 -49.06
C GLY A 650 8.58 -13.80 -47.73
N THR A 651 8.84 -14.51 -46.63
CA THR A 651 9.02 -13.91 -45.30
C THR A 651 10.44 -13.45 -45.02
N SER A 652 11.41 -13.93 -45.81
CA SER A 652 12.84 -13.67 -45.66
C SER A 652 13.20 -12.21 -45.96
N ILE A 653 13.65 -11.47 -44.95
CA ILE A 653 14.07 -10.07 -45.08
C ILE A 653 15.47 -9.90 -44.52
N ALA A 654 16.35 -9.32 -45.34
CA ALA A 654 17.70 -8.95 -44.92
C ALA A 654 17.63 -7.76 -43.94
N THR A 655 18.23 -7.91 -42.77
CA THR A 655 18.28 -6.87 -41.74
C THR A 655 19.54 -6.02 -41.83
N SER A 656 19.40 -4.74 -41.50
CA SER A 656 20.50 -3.92 -40.98
C SER A 656 20.67 -4.13 -39.47
N ALA A 657 21.92 -4.08 -39.00
CA ALA A 657 22.25 -4.21 -37.59
C ALA A 657 21.65 -3.07 -36.75
N SER A 658 21.21 -3.38 -35.53
CA SER A 658 20.63 -2.46 -34.55
C SER A 658 19.26 -1.83 -34.89
N SER A 659 18.70 -2.11 -36.06
CA SER A 659 17.36 -1.66 -36.47
C SER A 659 16.24 -2.50 -35.83
N TRP A 660 15.07 -1.89 -35.68
CA TRP A 660 13.85 -2.51 -35.17
C TRP A 660 12.93 -2.93 -36.30
N TYR A 661 12.29 -4.09 -36.19
CA TYR A 661 11.40 -4.63 -37.20
C TYR A 661 10.05 -4.98 -36.60
N VAL A 662 8.98 -4.70 -37.35
CA VAL A 662 7.62 -5.04 -36.98
C VAL A 662 7.00 -5.92 -38.06
N CYS A 663 6.61 -7.14 -37.73
CA CYS A 663 5.82 -8.03 -38.59
C CYS A 663 4.33 -7.94 -38.20
N THR A 664 3.41 -7.77 -39.16
CA THR A 664 1.97 -7.76 -38.91
C THR A 664 1.23 -8.70 -39.84
N PHE A 665 0.24 -9.42 -39.30
CA PHE A 665 -0.60 -10.38 -40.03
C PHE A 665 -1.88 -10.71 -39.26
N ASP A 666 -2.85 -11.31 -39.94
CA ASP A 666 -4.00 -11.95 -39.31
C ASP A 666 -3.82 -13.46 -39.28
N ALA A 667 -4.22 -14.09 -38.18
CA ALA A 667 -4.32 -15.54 -38.08
C ALA A 667 -5.65 -15.97 -37.50
N PHE A 668 -6.12 -17.14 -37.92
CA PHE A 668 -7.32 -17.79 -37.42
C PHE A 668 -7.04 -19.26 -37.20
N ARG A 669 -7.34 -19.75 -36.01
CA ARG A 669 -7.18 -21.16 -35.66
C ARG A 669 -8.47 -21.90 -35.98
N SER A 670 -8.44 -22.80 -36.96
CA SER A 670 -9.66 -23.48 -37.44
C SER A 670 -9.98 -24.78 -36.73
N SER A 671 -8.99 -25.42 -36.08
CA SER A 671 -9.18 -26.69 -35.37
C SER A 671 -8.36 -26.75 -34.06
N GLY A 672 -8.34 -27.93 -33.42
CA GLY A 672 -7.53 -28.20 -32.22
C GLY A 672 -6.02 -28.04 -32.46
N GLY A 673 -5.21 -28.06 -31.39
CA GLY A 673 -3.76 -27.79 -31.45
C GLY A 673 -3.42 -26.28 -31.53
N SER A 674 -2.30 -25.84 -30.96
CA SER A 674 -2.02 -24.41 -30.72
C SER A 674 -0.86 -23.93 -31.61
N PRO A 675 -1.13 -23.31 -32.78
CA PRO A 675 -0.06 -22.88 -33.68
C PRO A 675 0.67 -21.71 -33.03
N MET A 676 1.98 -21.82 -32.88
CA MET A 676 2.85 -20.73 -32.44
C MET A 676 3.48 -20.10 -33.67
N PHE A 677 3.28 -18.81 -33.88
CA PHE A 677 3.95 -18.06 -34.92
C PHE A 677 5.24 -17.44 -34.40
N TYR A 678 6.31 -17.45 -35.19
CA TYR A 678 7.64 -16.95 -34.84
C TYR A 678 8.14 -15.97 -35.89
N PHE A 679 8.76 -14.87 -35.48
CA PHE A 679 9.39 -13.90 -36.38
C PHE A 679 10.89 -13.74 -36.09
N GLY A 680 11.75 -14.50 -36.80
CA GLY A 680 13.19 -14.62 -36.51
C GLY A 680 13.99 -15.30 -37.62
N ASP A 681 15.30 -15.49 -37.40
CA ASP A 681 16.20 -16.19 -38.34
C ASP A 681 16.36 -17.68 -37.96
N LEU A 682 15.98 -18.55 -38.88
CA LEU A 682 15.93 -20.00 -38.66
C LEU A 682 17.26 -20.70 -38.94
N GLY A 683 18.20 -20.07 -39.67
CA GLY A 683 19.47 -20.70 -40.06
C GLY A 683 20.41 -20.95 -38.87
N SER A 684 20.13 -20.34 -37.73
CA SER A 684 20.93 -20.45 -36.50
C SER A 684 20.06 -20.69 -35.25
N ASN A 685 18.85 -21.25 -35.44
CA ASN A 685 17.94 -21.59 -34.34
C ASN A 685 17.54 -20.37 -33.48
N GLN A 686 17.38 -19.19 -34.09
CA GLN A 686 17.07 -17.95 -33.37
C GLN A 686 15.57 -17.80 -33.17
N LEU A 687 15.09 -17.61 -31.93
CA LEU A 687 13.65 -17.51 -31.67
C LEU A 687 13.20 -16.07 -31.37
N GLY A 688 12.57 -15.50 -32.39
CA GLY A 688 11.77 -14.27 -32.40
C GLY A 688 10.54 -14.28 -31.48
N ALA A 689 9.81 -13.16 -31.48
CA ALA A 689 8.52 -13.04 -30.79
C ALA A 689 7.60 -14.20 -31.17
N ALA A 690 7.09 -14.93 -30.18
CA ALA A 690 6.28 -16.12 -30.36
C ALA A 690 4.87 -15.93 -29.81
N MET A 691 3.85 -16.35 -30.55
CA MET A 691 2.47 -16.13 -30.14
C MET A 691 1.51 -17.19 -30.66
N THR A 692 0.60 -17.62 -29.79
CA THR A 692 -0.51 -18.51 -30.13
C THR A 692 -1.77 -17.72 -30.45
N VAL A 693 -2.55 -18.18 -31.41
CA VAL A 693 -3.92 -17.68 -31.62
C VAL A 693 -4.79 -18.12 -30.42
N PRO A 694 -5.31 -17.18 -29.60
CA PRO A 694 -5.90 -17.53 -28.31
C PRO A 694 -7.12 -18.46 -28.40
N GLU A 695 -7.98 -18.26 -29.40
CA GLU A 695 -9.27 -18.98 -29.51
C GLU A 695 -9.41 -19.71 -30.86
N VAL A 696 -10.00 -20.90 -30.82
CA VAL A 696 -10.45 -21.62 -32.01
C VAL A 696 -11.66 -20.89 -32.60
N GLY A 697 -11.74 -20.81 -33.93
CA GLY A 697 -12.89 -20.24 -34.63
C GLY A 697 -12.92 -18.71 -34.65
N ARG A 698 -11.81 -18.03 -34.31
CA ARG A 698 -11.74 -16.57 -34.20
C ARG A 698 -10.51 -15.99 -34.90
N TRP A 699 -10.68 -14.80 -35.49
CA TRP A 699 -9.60 -14.04 -36.14
C TRP A 699 -8.90 -13.14 -35.13
N TYR A 700 -7.58 -13.15 -35.17
CA TYR A 700 -6.72 -12.27 -34.40
C TYR A 700 -5.78 -11.53 -35.33
N THR A 701 -5.61 -10.23 -35.07
CA THR A 701 -4.55 -9.45 -35.68
C THR A 701 -3.34 -9.48 -34.76
N ILE A 702 -2.20 -9.83 -35.35
CA ILE A 702 -0.95 -10.13 -34.69
C ILE A 702 0.11 -9.15 -35.18
N GLY A 703 0.75 -8.45 -34.25
CA GLY A 703 1.95 -7.65 -34.49
C GLY A 703 3.11 -8.20 -33.69
N MET A 704 4.29 -8.33 -34.27
CA MET A 704 5.50 -8.83 -33.61
C MET A 704 6.62 -7.81 -33.79
N ILE A 705 7.28 -7.41 -32.70
CA ILE A 705 8.45 -6.51 -32.75
C ILE A 705 9.72 -7.32 -32.45
N GLY A 706 10.81 -7.05 -33.16
CA GLY A 706 12.14 -7.41 -32.68
C GLY A 706 13.26 -6.53 -33.23
N GLN A 707 14.39 -6.48 -32.51
CA GLN A 707 15.58 -5.75 -32.93
C GLN A 707 16.60 -6.74 -33.50
N ALA A 708 17.12 -6.50 -34.69
CA ALA A 708 18.19 -7.33 -35.23
C ALA A 708 19.53 -6.97 -34.58
N SER A 709 20.16 -7.93 -33.87
CA SER A 709 21.48 -7.74 -33.25
C SER A 709 22.63 -7.61 -34.27
N GLY A 710 22.42 -8.08 -35.51
CA GLY A 710 23.36 -8.04 -36.63
C GLY A 710 22.65 -8.16 -37.98
N VAL A 711 23.43 -8.35 -39.05
CA VAL A 711 22.89 -8.66 -40.39
C VAL A 711 22.42 -10.11 -40.40
N ALA A 712 21.13 -10.32 -40.57
CA ALA A 712 20.46 -11.63 -40.56
C ALA A 712 19.33 -11.67 -41.61
N THR A 713 18.74 -12.84 -41.81
CA THR A 713 17.53 -12.99 -42.63
C THR A 713 16.35 -13.38 -41.74
N LEU A 714 15.47 -12.43 -41.44
CA LEU A 714 14.28 -12.70 -40.62
C LEU A 714 13.20 -13.36 -41.45
N SER A 715 12.44 -14.29 -40.87
CA SER A 715 11.33 -15.02 -41.49
C SER A 715 10.17 -15.21 -40.51
N LEU A 716 8.95 -15.30 -41.03
CA LEU A 716 7.76 -15.72 -40.28
C LEU A 716 7.64 -17.23 -40.42
N SER A 717 7.44 -17.91 -39.30
CA SER A 717 7.30 -19.36 -39.23
C SER A 717 6.17 -19.77 -38.31
N ALA A 718 5.67 -20.99 -38.45
CA ALA A 718 4.79 -21.62 -37.48
C ALA A 718 5.44 -22.87 -36.88
N GLY A 719 5.16 -23.15 -35.61
CA GLY A 719 5.58 -24.34 -34.86
C GLY A 719 4.50 -24.75 -33.86
N ASN A 720 4.62 -25.93 -33.23
CA ASN A 720 3.71 -26.36 -32.16
C ASN A 720 4.37 -27.36 -31.21
N VAL A 721 3.74 -27.54 -30.04
CA VAL A 721 3.92 -28.63 -29.08
C VAL A 721 2.99 -29.79 -29.48
N ALA A 722 3.50 -30.71 -30.31
CA ALA A 722 3.01 -32.08 -30.52
C ALA A 722 1.49 -32.28 -30.79
N ALA A 723 0.90 -31.54 -31.72
CA ALA A 723 -0.42 -31.85 -32.28
C ALA A 723 -0.61 -31.26 -33.69
N THR A 724 -1.36 -31.95 -34.55
CA THR A 724 -1.84 -31.37 -35.80
C THR A 724 -2.65 -30.11 -35.51
N CYS A 725 -2.37 -29.05 -36.26
CA CYS A 725 -3.09 -27.79 -36.14
C CYS A 725 -3.44 -27.26 -37.52
N ASP A 726 -4.69 -26.86 -37.70
CA ASP A 726 -5.13 -26.10 -38.87
C ASP A 726 -5.28 -24.62 -38.51
N PHE A 727 -4.74 -23.76 -39.36
CA PHE A 727 -4.89 -22.33 -39.22
C PHE A 727 -4.94 -21.63 -40.58
N LEU A 728 -5.71 -20.55 -40.66
CA LEU A 728 -5.63 -19.59 -41.75
C LEU A 728 -4.61 -18.52 -41.36
N LEU A 729 -3.75 -18.18 -42.31
CA LEU A 729 -2.80 -17.09 -42.20
C LEU A 729 -3.06 -16.11 -43.35
N SER A 730 -3.24 -14.83 -43.04
CA SER A 730 -3.30 -13.82 -44.09
C SER A 730 -1.92 -13.58 -44.69
N ALA A 731 -1.89 -12.92 -45.85
CA ALA A 731 -0.71 -12.16 -46.27
C ALA A 731 -0.18 -11.29 -45.10
N PHE A 732 1.11 -10.95 -45.12
CA PHE A 732 1.77 -10.26 -44.00
C PHE A 732 2.71 -9.16 -44.51
N GLN A 733 3.12 -8.29 -43.60
CA GLN A 733 4.05 -7.19 -43.87
C GLN A 733 5.09 -7.09 -42.78
N VAL A 734 6.32 -6.70 -43.16
CA VAL A 734 7.38 -6.36 -42.21
C VAL A 734 7.93 -4.96 -42.47
N GLN A 735 7.95 -4.11 -41.44
CA GLN A 735 8.45 -2.73 -41.47
C GLN A 735 9.72 -2.58 -40.63
N ALA A 736 10.62 -1.69 -41.03
CA ALA A 736 11.83 -1.36 -40.29
C ALA A 736 11.73 0.04 -39.66
N PHE A 737 12.31 0.21 -38.47
CA PHE A 737 12.31 1.43 -37.67
C PHE A 737 13.70 1.67 -37.09
N ALA A 738 14.08 2.94 -36.93
CA ALA A 738 15.37 3.30 -36.36
C ALA A 738 15.38 3.08 -34.84
N THR A 739 14.25 3.33 -34.17
CA THR A 739 14.14 3.24 -32.72
C THR A 739 13.04 2.29 -32.28
N ARG A 740 13.20 1.77 -31.06
CA ARG A 740 12.16 1.02 -30.34
C ARG A 740 10.85 1.80 -30.28
N HIS A 741 10.93 3.08 -29.93
CA HIS A 741 9.75 3.90 -29.66
C HIS A 741 8.90 4.04 -30.92
N GLU A 742 9.52 4.24 -32.08
CA GLU A 742 8.82 4.31 -33.37
C GLU A 742 8.15 2.98 -33.73
N ALA A 743 8.84 1.84 -33.55
CA ALA A 743 8.27 0.52 -33.79
C ALA A 743 7.05 0.23 -32.88
N GLN A 744 7.14 0.61 -31.60
CA GLN A 744 6.05 0.49 -30.65
C GLN A 744 4.90 1.43 -30.98
N ALA A 745 5.19 2.69 -31.32
CA ALA A 745 4.19 3.68 -31.71
C ALA A 745 3.43 3.24 -32.97
N PHE A 746 4.13 2.64 -33.94
CA PHE A 746 3.49 2.06 -35.13
C PHE A 746 2.50 0.94 -34.75
N LEU A 747 2.91 -0.04 -33.93
CA LEU A 747 2.00 -1.10 -33.49
C LEU A 747 0.83 -0.59 -32.66
N ALA A 748 1.07 0.39 -31.79
CA ALA A 748 0.04 1.02 -30.96
C ALA A 748 -0.96 1.82 -31.79
N SER A 749 -0.49 2.51 -32.84
CA SER A 749 -1.31 3.40 -33.67
C SER A 749 -2.39 2.68 -34.45
N ARG A 750 -2.27 1.35 -34.62
CA ARG A 750 -3.16 0.54 -35.47
C ARG A 750 -3.27 1.06 -36.91
N THR A 751 -2.31 1.85 -37.40
CA THR A 751 -2.29 2.35 -38.79
C THR A 751 -2.22 1.22 -39.83
N TYR A 752 -1.75 0.03 -39.46
CA TYR A 752 -1.86 -1.19 -40.27
C TYR A 752 -3.31 -1.71 -40.43
N LEU A 753 -4.27 -1.15 -39.71
CA LEU A 753 -5.72 -1.44 -39.83
C LEU A 753 -6.48 -0.37 -40.62
N GLU A 754 -5.97 0.86 -40.73
CA GLU A 754 -6.75 2.00 -41.24
C GLU A 754 -5.98 2.86 -42.25
N VAL A 755 -6.42 2.83 -43.52
CA VAL A 755 -6.27 3.96 -44.46
C VAL A 755 -7.58 4.10 -45.23
N GLY A 756 -8.31 5.19 -45.05
CA GLY A 756 -9.55 5.46 -45.79
C GLY A 756 -9.26 5.71 -47.28
N VAL A 757 -9.49 4.70 -48.12
CA VAL A 757 -9.44 4.83 -49.59
C VAL A 757 -10.71 4.22 -50.18
N VAL A 758 -11.41 4.98 -51.02
CA VAL A 758 -12.56 4.50 -51.80
C VAL A 758 -12.05 3.54 -52.89
N ASP A 759 -12.53 2.29 -52.88
CA ASP A 759 -12.16 1.28 -53.89
C ASP A 759 -12.49 1.76 -55.30
N THR A 760 -11.61 1.50 -56.27
CA THR A 760 -11.88 1.75 -57.70
C THR A 760 -11.77 0.45 -58.49
N LEU A 761 -12.79 0.11 -59.28
CA LEU A 761 -12.83 -1.09 -60.13
C LEU A 761 -13.33 -0.78 -61.54
N PRO A 762 -12.93 -1.54 -62.57
CA PRO A 762 -13.46 -1.39 -63.93
C PRO A 762 -14.86 -2.02 -64.07
N SER A 763 -15.72 -1.36 -64.84
CA SER A 763 -17.06 -1.81 -65.20
C SER A 763 -17.01 -3.11 -66.00
N ALA A 764 -17.95 -4.01 -65.73
CA ALA A 764 -18.11 -5.29 -66.42
C ALA A 764 -19.59 -5.69 -66.49
N ALA A 765 -19.96 -6.52 -67.47
CA ALA A 765 -21.34 -7.00 -67.63
C ALA A 765 -21.87 -7.72 -66.39
N ALA A 766 -21.04 -8.56 -65.75
CA ALA A 766 -21.28 -9.13 -64.44
C ALA A 766 -20.28 -8.53 -63.43
N LEU A 767 -20.71 -7.52 -62.69
CA LEU A 767 -19.85 -6.79 -61.78
C LEU A 767 -19.69 -7.57 -60.47
N THR A 768 -18.45 -7.73 -60.01
CA THR A 768 -18.17 -8.27 -58.68
C THR A 768 -17.65 -7.15 -57.80
N LEU A 769 -18.47 -6.72 -56.84
CA LEU A 769 -18.07 -5.67 -55.92
C LEU A 769 -17.02 -6.18 -54.90
N PRO A 770 -16.14 -5.31 -54.38
CA PRO A 770 -15.34 -5.61 -53.21
C PRO A 770 -16.27 -5.85 -52.01
N PHE A 771 -16.01 -6.93 -51.26
CA PHE A 771 -16.84 -7.25 -50.08
C PHE A 771 -16.76 -6.13 -49.04
N ALA A 772 -17.83 -5.74 -48.34
CA ALA A 772 -17.83 -4.70 -47.28
C ALA A 772 -17.26 -3.30 -47.64
N SER A 773 -17.39 -2.85 -48.89
CA SER A 773 -17.07 -1.47 -49.30
C SER A 773 -18.37 -0.68 -49.49
N PRO A 774 -18.74 0.25 -48.58
CA PRO A 774 -19.99 1.00 -48.66
C PRO A 774 -20.00 2.02 -49.80
N VAL A 775 -18.82 2.40 -50.31
CA VAL A 775 -18.63 3.30 -51.45
C VAL A 775 -17.60 2.71 -52.40
N VAL A 776 -17.91 2.65 -53.69
CA VAL A 776 -17.05 2.09 -54.74
C VAL A 776 -17.05 3.00 -55.97
N LYS A 777 -15.88 3.38 -56.46
CA LYS A 777 -15.71 4.02 -57.77
C LYS A 777 -15.70 2.98 -58.89
N VAL A 778 -16.55 3.18 -59.89
CA VAL A 778 -16.62 2.37 -61.10
C VAL A 778 -15.97 3.14 -62.23
N SER A 779 -14.96 2.55 -62.86
CA SER A 779 -14.23 3.10 -64.01
C SER A 779 -14.54 2.31 -65.27
N GLY A 780 -14.20 2.81 -66.47
CA GLY A 780 -14.51 2.13 -67.73
C GLY A 780 -15.90 2.45 -68.27
N THR A 781 -16.28 1.78 -69.38
CA THR A 781 -17.46 2.11 -70.20
C THR A 781 -18.36 0.91 -70.52
N THR A 782 -18.12 -0.25 -69.89
CA THR A 782 -18.88 -1.48 -70.14
C THR A 782 -20.20 -1.42 -69.37
N SER A 783 -21.33 -1.67 -70.04
CA SER A 783 -22.63 -1.75 -69.36
C SER A 783 -22.66 -2.86 -68.31
N ILE A 784 -23.24 -2.57 -67.15
CA ILE A 784 -23.41 -3.50 -66.04
C ILE A 784 -24.81 -4.11 -66.15
N THR A 785 -24.89 -5.43 -66.23
CA THR A 785 -26.16 -6.17 -66.38
C THR A 785 -26.50 -7.04 -65.17
N SER A 786 -25.53 -7.28 -64.28
CA SER A 786 -25.72 -7.95 -63.01
C SER A 786 -24.62 -7.56 -62.02
N ILE A 787 -24.91 -7.67 -60.72
CA ILE A 787 -23.93 -7.52 -59.65
C ILE A 787 -24.00 -8.77 -58.78
N SER A 788 -22.88 -9.47 -58.56
CA SER A 788 -22.89 -10.70 -57.74
C SER A 788 -23.51 -10.48 -56.36
N ALA A 789 -24.52 -11.27 -56.00
CA ALA A 789 -25.24 -11.21 -54.72
C ALA A 789 -24.75 -12.24 -53.68
N THR A 790 -23.83 -13.14 -54.07
CA THR A 790 -23.32 -14.20 -53.20
C THR A 790 -22.68 -13.60 -51.94
N ASN A 791 -23.21 -13.97 -50.76
CA ASN A 791 -22.79 -13.49 -49.44
C ASN A 791 -22.98 -11.97 -49.23
N ARG A 792 -24.04 -11.37 -49.80
CA ARG A 792 -24.30 -9.92 -49.73
C ARG A 792 -25.61 -9.52 -49.05
N ALA A 793 -26.34 -10.46 -48.45
CA ALA A 793 -27.61 -10.16 -47.79
C ALA A 793 -27.45 -9.08 -46.70
N GLY A 794 -28.18 -7.97 -46.83
CA GLY A 794 -28.13 -6.81 -45.94
C GLY A 794 -27.12 -5.73 -46.34
N ASP A 795 -26.31 -5.93 -47.38
CA ASP A 795 -25.34 -4.91 -47.84
C ASP A 795 -26.06 -3.71 -48.49
N VAL A 796 -25.59 -2.50 -48.17
CA VAL A 796 -25.93 -1.26 -48.89
C VAL A 796 -24.65 -0.67 -49.45
N VAL A 797 -24.62 -0.41 -50.76
CA VAL A 797 -23.44 0.10 -51.47
C VAL A 797 -23.80 1.30 -52.32
N THR A 798 -22.93 2.30 -52.35
CA THR A 798 -23.00 3.42 -53.30
C THR A 798 -21.92 3.28 -54.35
N LEU A 799 -22.31 3.21 -55.61
CA LEU A 799 -21.40 3.25 -56.75
C LEU A 799 -21.24 4.69 -57.21
N ILE A 800 -20.01 5.11 -57.51
CA ILE A 800 -19.68 6.42 -58.09
C ILE A 800 -19.04 6.16 -59.46
N PHE A 801 -19.62 6.68 -60.54
CA PHE A 801 -19.15 6.39 -61.90
C PHE A 801 -18.09 7.39 -62.34
N SER A 802 -17.06 6.91 -63.03
CA SER A 802 -15.96 7.77 -63.54
C SER A 802 -16.18 8.20 -64.99
N GLY A 803 -17.31 7.80 -65.60
CA GLY A 803 -17.59 8.00 -67.01
C GLY A 803 -18.89 7.32 -67.43
N ALA A 804 -19.16 7.34 -68.73
CA ALA A 804 -20.44 6.89 -69.26
C ALA A 804 -20.52 5.36 -69.42
N LEU A 805 -21.54 4.76 -68.81
CA LEU A 805 -21.98 3.38 -69.02
C LEU A 805 -23.48 3.26 -68.75
N THR A 806 -24.06 2.07 -68.91
CA THR A 806 -25.43 1.79 -68.51
C THR A 806 -25.47 0.71 -67.44
N VAL A 807 -26.12 0.97 -66.31
CA VAL A 807 -26.57 -0.05 -65.37
C VAL A 807 -27.96 -0.49 -65.81
N THR A 808 -28.05 -1.70 -66.34
CA THR A 808 -29.26 -2.23 -66.95
C THR A 808 -30.16 -2.82 -65.87
N ASP A 809 -31.42 -2.41 -65.85
CA ASP A 809 -32.47 -3.01 -65.04
C ASP A 809 -32.82 -4.41 -65.57
N GLY A 810 -32.87 -5.39 -64.67
CA GLY A 810 -33.07 -6.80 -65.00
C GLY A 810 -32.00 -7.75 -64.44
N SER A 811 -32.19 -9.05 -64.68
CA SER A 811 -31.44 -10.13 -64.00
C SER A 811 -31.62 -10.05 -62.48
N ASN A 812 -30.58 -9.66 -61.75
CA ASN A 812 -30.61 -9.50 -60.30
C ASN A 812 -30.44 -8.04 -59.86
N LEU A 813 -30.57 -7.08 -60.77
CA LEU A 813 -30.66 -5.65 -60.49
C LEU A 813 -32.12 -5.24 -60.64
N VAL A 814 -32.72 -4.77 -59.55
CA VAL A 814 -34.11 -4.29 -59.50
C VAL A 814 -34.06 -2.77 -59.34
N LEU A 815 -34.12 -2.07 -60.46
CA LEU A 815 -33.90 -0.63 -60.56
C LEU A 815 -35.19 0.08 -61.01
N ALA A 816 -35.28 1.38 -60.80
CA ALA A 816 -36.32 2.24 -61.38
C ALA A 816 -36.06 2.51 -62.88
N GLY A 817 -35.83 1.45 -63.66
CA GLY A 817 -35.39 1.47 -65.07
C GLY A 817 -33.87 1.62 -65.22
N ASN A 818 -33.37 1.42 -66.45
CA ASN A 818 -31.95 1.54 -66.77
C ASN A 818 -31.35 2.88 -66.28
N PHE A 819 -30.14 2.84 -65.76
CA PHE A 819 -29.39 4.03 -65.35
C PHE A 819 -28.22 4.28 -66.29
N VAL A 820 -28.32 5.32 -67.12
CA VAL A 820 -27.22 5.78 -67.98
C VAL A 820 -26.43 6.82 -67.21
N THR A 821 -25.13 6.57 -67.01
CA THR A 821 -24.28 7.36 -66.11
C THR A 821 -23.46 8.39 -66.88
N THR A 822 -23.07 9.47 -66.21
CA THR A 822 -21.92 10.33 -66.53
C THR A 822 -20.85 10.24 -65.45
N ALA A 823 -19.77 11.02 -65.57
CA ALA A 823 -18.79 11.12 -64.48
C ALA A 823 -19.45 11.69 -63.22
N ASP A 824 -19.05 11.17 -62.07
CA ASP A 824 -19.50 11.52 -60.72
C ASP A 824 -20.96 11.16 -60.36
N ASP A 825 -21.74 10.63 -61.32
CA ASP A 825 -23.05 10.05 -61.05
C ASP A 825 -22.98 8.93 -60.00
N THR A 826 -24.07 8.76 -59.25
CA THR A 826 -24.13 7.77 -58.18
C THR A 826 -25.40 6.95 -58.19
N ILE A 827 -25.28 5.68 -57.75
CA ILE A 827 -26.42 4.83 -57.45
C ILE A 827 -26.17 4.05 -56.15
N THR A 828 -27.13 4.07 -55.25
CA THR A 828 -27.13 3.31 -54.00
C THR A 828 -28.04 2.10 -54.13
N LEU A 829 -27.50 0.92 -53.85
CA LEU A 829 -28.19 -0.36 -53.98
C LEU A 829 -28.17 -1.12 -52.65
N ALA A 830 -29.25 -1.80 -52.30
CA ALA A 830 -29.39 -2.69 -51.16
C ALA A 830 -29.57 -4.15 -51.61
N CYS A 831 -28.83 -5.09 -51.03
CA CYS A 831 -28.89 -6.50 -51.43
C CYS A 831 -29.68 -7.36 -50.44
N ASP A 832 -30.59 -8.20 -50.94
CA ASP A 832 -31.37 -9.15 -50.13
C ASP A 832 -30.74 -10.56 -50.06
N GLY A 833 -29.57 -10.74 -50.69
CA GLY A 833 -28.88 -12.02 -50.82
C GLY A 833 -29.12 -12.75 -52.14
N SER A 834 -30.05 -12.25 -52.95
CA SER A 834 -30.32 -12.72 -54.33
C SER A 834 -30.30 -11.56 -55.34
N ASN A 835 -30.94 -10.45 -55.00
CA ASN A 835 -31.11 -9.26 -55.84
C ASN A 835 -30.54 -8.00 -55.18
N TRP A 836 -30.21 -7.02 -56.01
CA TRP A 836 -29.84 -5.66 -55.63
C TRP A 836 -30.98 -4.70 -55.97
N TRP A 837 -31.53 -4.08 -54.94
CA TRP A 837 -32.63 -3.14 -55.00
C TRP A 837 -32.08 -1.72 -55.01
N GLU A 838 -32.54 -0.91 -55.94
CA GLU A 838 -32.22 0.52 -55.88
C GLU A 838 -32.85 1.19 -54.65
N VAL A 839 -32.01 1.93 -53.92
CA VAL A 839 -32.44 2.78 -52.81
C VAL A 839 -32.53 4.23 -53.26
N ALA A 840 -31.53 4.69 -54.03
CA ALA A 840 -31.47 6.05 -54.58
C ALA A 840 -30.50 6.10 -55.77
N ARG A 841 -30.69 7.06 -56.66
CA ARG A 841 -29.72 7.45 -57.70
C ARG A 841 -29.60 8.97 -57.74
N SER A 842 -28.43 9.48 -58.13
CA SER A 842 -28.17 10.90 -58.38
C SER A 842 -27.41 11.05 -59.69
N VAL A 843 -27.91 11.93 -60.56
CA VAL A 843 -27.19 12.44 -61.73
C VAL A 843 -26.53 13.74 -61.27
N ASN A 844 -25.20 13.76 -61.19
CA ASN A 844 -24.45 14.81 -60.50
C ASN A 844 -23.85 15.85 -61.44
#